data_AF-A0A929HH84-F1
#
_entry.id   AF-A0A929HH84-F1
#
_cell.length_a   1.000
_cell.length_b   1.000
_cell.length_c   1.000
_cell.angle_alpha   90.00
_cell.angle_beta   90.00
_cell.angle_gamma   90.00
#
_symmetry.space_group_name_H-M   'P 1'
#
loop_
_entity.id
_entity.type
_entity.pdbx_description
1 polymer ?
#
loop_
_entity_poly.entity_id
_entity_poly.type
_entity_poly.pdbx_seq_one_letter_code
_entity_poly.pdbx_strand_id
1 'polypeptide(L)'
;MLAVWSKTSRFLTRPVQLLRDYEWANLKPDALAGLTMAVIVLPQAIAYASVAELPPQTGLYAAVVAAIVGGLWGASNHLHTGPTNAASLLALTILLPIAEPGSPEFLAAAGVMAVMVGVFRLFLGLARLGMLANFVSDSVIIGFTAGAGVLISVNQIRPLLRLDFPSSPALLATLQQVKSHVAETHMTSLYLGLGVLLLMILTRYFKPKWPVLLLSMSAAALLVAAFNLTGMGVQVIGELPNTLPPIANLSFNLTLISQLSAGALAVSAIGLIEATAIARSIASQSGQRLDSNQEFVGQGLANIACGFFSGYTVSGSFTRTTINYEAGARTALSSVFSGIFVLLAMIIFGPFAAYVPRAALASVLLVSAYSLVDRKEIRRIVRGTRGDSIIMAITFFATLLLPLQFAVLTGIMISFAVYILRTSLPRIVPVLPEKNYRHFTHQPDSDPCSQLAIIDILGDLYFGAINHVEDSLNQQLDERPQQRFLLLRMHNVQQCDISGIHMLEAIIEKMYDRGGDVFFMRVRQPVMKMMRATGMYEKLGDDHFLKYENAIPHLFTRILDPAICVYECRQRVFLECQNLPRPEYLPEGALPHTAIPTIKVAMISPQELWEQLRGQSPPLVIDVREPREFQSGHIPQAESMPLGRIIANPTLIPQNTRVVFVCRGGRRSLRMAAHLMSQGCDQVYALTGGILAWERSDLLEAVDV
;
A
#
# COMPACT_ATOMS: atom_id res chain seq x y z
N MET A 1 4.04 16.30 -26.86
CA MET A 1 4.70 17.48 -26.26
C MET A 1 3.72 18.50 -25.67
N LEU A 2 2.70 18.95 -26.39
CA LEU A 2 1.73 19.97 -25.92
C LEU A 2 0.95 19.60 -24.63
N ALA A 3 0.55 18.32 -24.47
CA ALA A 3 -0.13 17.84 -23.26
C ALA A 3 0.79 17.67 -22.03
N VAL A 4 2.11 17.57 -22.25
CA VAL A 4 3.11 17.58 -21.17
C VAL A 4 3.36 19.02 -20.73
N TRP A 5 3.48 19.94 -21.69
CA TRP A 5 3.61 21.38 -21.44
C TRP A 5 2.40 21.97 -20.68
N SER A 6 1.16 21.56 -21.01
CA SER A 6 -0.04 22.04 -20.29
C SER A 6 -0.13 21.54 -18.84
N LYS A 7 0.47 20.38 -18.52
CA LYS A 7 0.52 19.86 -17.15
C LYS A 7 1.66 20.48 -16.34
N THR A 8 2.81 20.76 -16.95
CA THR A 8 3.96 21.39 -16.27
C THR A 8 3.74 22.87 -16.02
N SER A 9 3.06 23.58 -16.92
CA SER A 9 2.70 25.00 -16.72
C SER A 9 1.78 25.21 -15.52
N ARG A 10 1.05 24.18 -15.09
CA ARG A 10 0.22 24.22 -13.88
C ARG A 10 1.04 24.45 -12.61
N PHE A 11 2.27 23.93 -12.53
CA PHE A 11 3.14 24.11 -11.37
C PHE A 11 3.60 25.55 -11.17
N LEU A 12 3.88 26.25 -12.28
CA LEU A 12 4.39 27.63 -12.27
C LEU A 12 3.28 28.68 -12.18
N THR A 13 2.05 28.34 -12.57
CA THR A 13 0.89 29.26 -12.55
C THR A 13 0.16 29.31 -11.21
N ARG A 14 0.64 28.59 -10.18
CA ARG A 14 0.03 28.56 -8.85
C ARG A 14 -0.17 29.95 -8.22
N PRO A 15 0.79 30.90 -8.27
CA PRO A 15 0.57 32.25 -7.71
C PRO A 15 -0.59 32.98 -8.38
N VAL A 16 -0.75 32.82 -9.70
CA VAL A 16 -1.84 33.44 -10.46
C VAL A 16 -3.19 32.85 -10.06
N GLN A 17 -3.27 31.53 -9.88
CA GLN A 17 -4.47 30.86 -9.38
C GLN A 17 -4.80 31.30 -7.95
N LEU A 18 -3.80 31.34 -7.07
CA LEU A 18 -3.96 31.75 -5.68
C LEU A 18 -4.53 33.17 -5.58
N LEU A 19 -4.01 34.11 -6.36
CA LEU A 19 -4.49 35.50 -6.37
C LEU A 19 -5.86 35.65 -7.05
N ARG A 20 -6.14 34.87 -8.10
CA ARG A 20 -7.43 34.91 -8.81
C ARG A 20 -8.57 34.34 -7.98
N ASP A 21 -8.31 33.26 -7.26
CA ASP A 21 -9.30 32.56 -6.44
C ASP A 21 -9.35 33.12 -5.00
N TYR A 22 -8.62 34.22 -4.72
CA TYR A 22 -8.54 34.80 -3.38
C TYR A 22 -9.80 35.58 -3.02
N GLU A 23 -10.51 35.11 -1.99
CA GLU A 23 -11.64 35.84 -1.42
C GLU A 23 -11.18 36.91 -0.44
N TRP A 24 -11.69 38.14 -0.60
CA TRP A 24 -11.40 39.27 0.31
C TRP A 24 -11.74 39.00 1.77
N ALA A 25 -12.68 38.09 2.04
CA ALA A 25 -13.02 37.64 3.38
C ALA A 25 -11.83 36.97 4.12
N ASN A 26 -10.85 36.46 3.38
CA ASN A 26 -9.66 35.80 3.93
C ASN A 26 -8.52 36.77 4.24
N LEU A 27 -8.58 38.03 3.78
CA LEU A 27 -7.54 39.03 3.99
C LEU A 27 -7.21 39.25 5.46
N LYS A 28 -8.23 39.50 6.29
CA LYS A 28 -8.04 39.76 7.72
C LYS A 28 -7.52 38.51 8.47
N PRO A 29 -8.12 37.32 8.32
CA PRO A 29 -7.59 36.09 8.92
C PRO A 29 -6.13 35.81 8.53
N ASP A 30 -5.81 35.86 7.23
CA ASP A 30 -4.47 35.52 6.74
C ASP A 30 -3.42 36.56 7.16
N ALA A 31 -3.77 37.85 7.18
CA ALA A 31 -2.86 38.89 7.66
C ALA A 31 -2.62 38.78 9.18
N LEU A 32 -3.65 38.50 9.99
CA LEU A 32 -3.47 38.30 11.44
C LEU A 32 -2.65 37.04 11.73
N ALA A 33 -2.90 35.95 11.01
CA ALA A 33 -2.09 34.74 11.10
C ALA A 33 -0.64 35.00 10.69
N GLY A 34 -0.43 35.71 9.56
CA GLY A 34 0.90 36.11 9.10
C GLY A 34 1.64 36.98 10.10
N LEU A 35 0.97 37.95 10.74
CA LEU A 35 1.58 38.80 11.78
C LEU A 35 1.95 37.98 13.02
N THR A 36 1.06 37.08 13.45
CA THR A 36 1.33 36.13 14.55
C THR A 36 2.57 35.29 14.24
N MET A 37 2.66 34.80 13.01
CA MET A 37 3.79 34.02 12.54
C MET A 37 5.09 34.82 12.53
N ALA A 38 5.07 36.07 12.05
CA ALA A 38 6.27 36.90 11.99
C ALA A 38 6.95 37.07 13.35
N VAL A 39 6.18 37.28 14.42
CA VAL A 39 6.72 37.41 15.79
C VAL A 39 7.47 36.16 16.26
N ILE A 40 7.02 34.98 15.83
CA ILE A 40 7.59 33.68 16.23
C ILE A 40 8.76 33.29 15.32
N VAL A 41 8.70 33.66 14.04
CA VAL A 41 9.72 33.34 13.04
C VAL A 41 11.03 34.06 13.33
N LEU A 42 10.99 35.34 13.73
CA LEU A 42 12.18 36.15 14.02
C LEU A 42 13.20 35.45 14.95
N PRO A 43 12.84 35.06 16.20
CA PRO A 43 13.79 34.42 17.11
C PRO A 43 14.26 33.05 16.64
N GLN A 44 13.36 32.28 16.04
CA GLN A 44 13.67 30.94 15.56
C GLN A 44 14.66 30.98 14.41
N ALA A 45 14.47 31.90 13.46
CA ALA A 45 15.34 32.08 12.32
C ALA A 45 16.79 32.42 12.74
N ILE A 46 16.95 33.31 13.72
CA ILE A 46 18.25 33.64 14.32
C ILE A 46 18.87 32.42 14.99
N ALA A 47 18.13 31.77 15.88
CA ALA A 47 18.64 30.61 16.61
C ALA A 47 19.08 29.47 15.67
N TYR A 48 18.30 29.21 14.63
CA TYR A 48 18.62 28.17 13.65
C TYR A 48 19.79 28.53 12.74
N ALA A 49 19.97 29.81 12.37
CA ALA A 49 21.20 30.22 11.69
C ALA A 49 22.43 30.00 12.57
N SER A 50 22.36 30.31 13.86
CA SER A 50 23.45 30.04 14.80
C SER A 50 23.75 28.55 14.96
N VAL A 51 22.73 27.67 14.91
CA VAL A 51 22.93 26.21 14.87
C VAL A 51 23.68 25.77 13.60
N ALA A 52 23.51 26.48 12.49
CA ALA A 52 24.25 26.23 11.26
C ALA A 52 25.64 26.90 11.25
N GLU A 53 26.05 27.54 12.35
CA GLU A 53 27.23 28.42 12.44
C GLU A 53 27.26 29.52 11.35
N LEU A 54 26.07 29.95 10.94
CA LEU A 54 25.85 31.05 10.01
C LEU A 54 25.50 32.34 10.75
N PRO A 55 25.80 33.51 10.16
CA PRO A 55 25.37 34.79 10.73
C PRO A 55 23.84 34.83 10.95
N PRO A 56 23.37 35.41 12.07
CA PRO A 56 21.94 35.55 12.37
C PRO A 56 21.09 36.13 11.23
N GLN A 57 21.67 37.07 10.47
CA GLN A 57 21.05 37.74 9.34
C GLN A 57 20.61 36.74 8.26
N THR A 58 21.46 35.74 7.97
CA THR A 58 21.20 34.70 6.96
C THR A 58 19.95 33.89 7.28
N GLY A 59 19.67 33.66 8.57
CA GLY A 59 18.43 33.04 9.03
C GLY A 59 17.20 33.88 8.75
N LEU A 60 17.27 35.17 9.05
CA LEU A 60 16.17 36.10 8.80
C LEU A 60 15.88 36.26 7.30
N TYR A 61 16.92 36.37 6.48
CA TYR A 61 16.79 36.41 5.03
C TYR A 61 16.12 35.15 4.48
N ALA A 62 16.59 33.98 4.90
CA ALA A 62 15.99 32.71 4.54
C ALA A 62 14.51 32.64 5.00
N ALA A 63 14.17 33.14 6.19
CA ALA A 63 12.80 33.15 6.68
C ALA A 63 11.86 34.03 5.85
N VAL A 64 12.28 35.24 5.47
CA VAL A 64 11.51 36.14 4.60
C VAL A 64 11.25 35.50 3.24
N VAL A 65 12.33 35.07 2.58
CA VAL A 65 12.28 34.59 1.19
C VAL A 65 11.53 33.26 1.11
N ALA A 66 11.82 32.33 2.01
CA ALA A 66 11.17 31.02 2.03
C ALA A 66 9.67 31.11 2.31
N ALA A 67 9.23 31.98 3.21
CA ALA A 67 7.82 32.13 3.56
C ALA A 67 7.01 32.68 2.37
N ILE A 68 7.58 33.66 1.65
CA ILE A 68 6.96 34.24 0.46
C ILE A 68 6.92 33.23 -0.68
N VAL A 69 8.08 32.69 -1.08
CA VAL A 69 8.16 31.78 -2.24
C VAL A 69 7.47 30.45 -1.95
N GLY A 70 7.63 29.91 -0.75
CA GLY A 70 6.94 28.70 -0.31
C GLY A 70 5.42 28.88 -0.26
N GLY A 71 4.91 30.03 0.17
CA GLY A 71 3.47 30.32 0.16
C GLY A 71 2.89 30.51 -1.25
N LEU A 72 3.64 31.12 -2.17
CA LEU A 72 3.18 31.40 -3.53
C LEU A 72 3.16 30.15 -4.43
N TRP A 73 4.16 29.27 -4.30
CA TRP A 73 4.28 28.06 -5.13
C TRP A 73 3.97 26.75 -4.39
N GLY A 74 3.77 26.76 -3.08
CA GLY A 74 3.37 25.59 -2.30
C GLY A 74 1.94 25.14 -2.59
N ALA A 75 1.62 23.91 -2.19
CA ALA A 75 0.29 23.33 -2.30
C ALA A 75 -0.53 23.55 -1.03
N SER A 76 0.12 23.49 0.13
CA SER A 76 -0.53 23.62 1.44
C SER A 76 -0.92 25.08 1.73
N ASN A 77 -2.14 25.27 2.23
CA ASN A 77 -2.62 26.58 2.71
C ASN A 77 -1.96 27.02 4.02
N HIS A 78 -1.40 26.09 4.79
CA HIS A 78 -0.93 26.37 6.14
C HIS A 78 0.57 26.18 6.32
N LEU A 79 1.22 25.37 5.45
CA LEU A 79 2.63 25.03 5.59
C LEU A 79 3.48 26.30 5.58
N HIS A 80 4.29 26.45 6.62
CA HIS A 80 5.16 27.59 6.78
C HIS A 80 6.63 27.20 6.58
N THR A 81 7.16 27.57 5.42
CA THR A 81 8.53 27.24 4.99
C THR A 81 9.53 28.26 5.53
N GLY A 82 10.67 27.78 6.02
CA GLY A 82 11.76 28.62 6.52
C GLY A 82 12.89 27.79 7.15
N PRO A 83 13.85 28.43 7.82
CA PRO A 83 14.91 27.72 8.53
C PRO A 83 14.37 26.73 9.56
N THR A 84 14.93 25.53 9.67
CA THR A 84 14.53 24.55 10.70
C THR A 84 15.76 24.01 11.39
N ASN A 85 15.63 23.60 12.66
CA ASN A 85 16.73 23.01 13.41
C ASN A 85 17.39 21.83 12.66
N ALA A 86 16.57 20.97 12.04
CA ALA A 86 17.04 19.82 11.28
C ALA A 86 17.83 20.24 10.03
N ALA A 87 17.28 21.19 9.26
CA ALA A 87 17.95 21.70 8.07
C ALA A 87 19.28 22.41 8.43
N SER A 88 19.29 23.18 9.52
CA SER A 88 20.48 23.88 10.02
C SER A 88 21.59 22.95 10.49
N LEU A 89 21.26 21.91 11.25
CA LEU A 89 22.25 20.93 11.72
C LEU A 89 22.83 20.11 10.56
N LEU A 90 21.99 19.71 9.61
CA LEU A 90 22.46 19.01 8.41
C LEU A 90 23.33 19.93 7.55
N ALA A 91 22.94 21.20 7.38
CA ALA A 91 23.76 22.18 6.69
C ALA A 91 25.12 22.31 7.35
N LEU A 92 25.19 22.48 8.67
CA LEU A 92 26.46 22.53 9.40
C LEU A 92 27.31 21.28 9.14
N THR A 93 26.72 20.10 9.32
CA THR A 93 27.43 18.82 9.16
C THR A 93 28.01 18.64 7.76
N ILE A 94 27.33 19.14 6.73
CA ILE A 94 27.76 19.06 5.33
C ILE A 94 28.80 20.14 5.00
N LEU A 95 28.69 21.32 5.60
CA LEU A 95 29.56 22.47 5.29
C LEU A 95 30.87 22.47 6.07
N LEU A 96 30.90 21.91 7.29
CA LEU A 96 32.10 21.85 8.14
C LEU A 96 33.33 21.24 7.44
N PRO A 97 33.22 20.14 6.65
CA PRO A 97 34.37 19.59 5.93
C PRO A 97 34.83 20.43 4.73
N ILE A 98 34.08 21.46 4.34
CA ILE A 98 34.26 22.20 3.08
C ILE A 98 34.88 23.57 3.32
N ALA A 99 34.43 24.29 4.35
CA ALA A 99 34.91 25.63 4.67
C ALA A 99 34.87 25.90 6.18
N GLU A 100 35.68 26.84 6.63
CA GLU A 100 35.69 27.25 8.04
C GLU A 100 34.46 28.11 8.38
N PRO A 101 33.76 27.83 9.48
CA PRO A 101 32.63 28.64 9.94
C PRO A 101 32.97 30.14 10.04
N GLY A 102 32.06 30.99 9.54
CA GLY A 102 32.24 32.44 9.53
C GLY A 102 33.06 32.99 8.35
N SER A 103 33.72 32.15 7.55
CA SER A 103 34.40 32.58 6.32
C SER A 103 33.40 32.97 5.22
N PRO A 104 33.76 33.89 4.29
CA PRO A 104 32.94 34.18 3.10
C PRO A 104 32.65 32.93 2.26
N GLU A 105 33.59 32.00 2.20
CA GLU A 105 33.48 30.72 1.50
C GLU A 105 32.40 29.83 2.12
N PHE A 106 32.29 29.79 3.46
CA PHE A 106 31.27 29.03 4.17
C PHE A 106 29.86 29.57 3.89
N LEU A 107 29.70 30.90 3.88
CA LEU A 107 28.44 31.54 3.51
C LEU A 107 28.06 31.26 2.05
N ALA A 108 29.01 31.35 1.13
CA ALA A 108 28.79 31.05 -0.28
C ALA A 108 28.41 29.58 -0.49
N ALA A 109 29.10 28.65 0.18
CA ALA A 109 28.80 27.22 0.14
C ALA A 109 27.40 26.90 0.68
N ALA A 110 26.96 27.57 1.76
CA ALA A 110 25.60 27.43 2.29
C ALA A 110 24.53 27.87 1.27
N GLY A 111 24.77 28.98 0.57
CA GLY A 111 23.90 29.47 -0.50
C GLY A 111 23.87 28.53 -1.71
N VAL A 112 25.02 28.05 -2.17
CA VAL A 112 25.13 27.06 -3.27
C VAL A 112 24.41 25.76 -2.90
N MET A 113 24.60 25.27 -1.67
CA MET A 113 23.90 24.09 -1.17
C MET A 113 22.38 24.30 -1.19
N ALA A 114 21.89 25.47 -0.77
CA ALA A 114 20.45 25.79 -0.82
C ALA A 114 19.92 25.74 -2.26
N VAL A 115 20.65 26.31 -3.23
CA VAL A 115 20.27 26.20 -4.65
C VAL A 115 20.23 24.75 -5.11
N MET A 116 21.24 23.95 -4.79
CA MET A 116 21.29 22.53 -5.17
C MET A 116 20.15 21.71 -4.56
N VAL A 117 19.88 21.89 -3.27
CA VAL A 117 18.71 21.30 -2.58
C VAL A 117 17.44 21.68 -3.33
N GLY A 118 17.28 22.95 -3.67
CA GLY A 118 16.11 23.45 -4.37
C GLY A 118 15.94 22.87 -5.78
N VAL A 119 17.03 22.72 -6.54
CA VAL A 119 17.05 22.07 -7.86
C VAL A 119 16.65 20.61 -7.77
N PHE A 120 17.20 19.86 -6.80
CA PHE A 120 16.81 18.46 -6.60
C PHE A 120 15.32 18.33 -6.26
N ARG A 121 14.78 19.16 -5.35
CA ARG A 121 13.35 19.14 -5.00
C ARG A 121 12.45 19.50 -6.19
N LEU A 122 12.85 20.51 -6.96
CA LEU A 122 12.16 20.90 -8.18
C LEU A 122 12.13 19.74 -9.18
N PHE A 123 13.27 19.06 -9.42
CA PHE A 123 13.34 17.89 -10.28
C PHE A 123 12.43 16.76 -9.80
N LEU A 124 12.45 16.42 -8.51
CA LEU A 124 11.59 15.38 -7.93
C LEU A 124 10.10 15.71 -8.08
N GLY A 125 9.71 16.97 -7.91
CA GLY A 125 8.34 17.44 -8.11
C GLY A 125 7.90 17.35 -9.57
N LEU A 126 8.77 17.76 -10.51
CA LEU A 126 8.52 17.68 -11.95
C LEU A 126 8.45 16.23 -12.45
N ALA A 127 9.26 15.33 -11.87
CA ALA A 127 9.24 13.89 -12.12
C ALA A 127 8.01 13.18 -11.50
N ARG A 128 7.16 13.91 -10.77
CA ARG A 128 5.95 13.43 -10.10
C ARG A 128 6.17 12.36 -9.04
N LEU A 129 7.32 12.42 -8.35
CA LEU A 129 7.68 11.46 -7.31
C LEU A 129 6.95 11.71 -5.98
N GLY A 130 6.13 12.76 -5.88
CA GLY A 130 5.22 13.00 -4.77
C GLY A 130 4.12 11.93 -4.62
N MET A 131 3.92 11.06 -5.61
CA MET A 131 3.05 9.87 -5.45
C MET A 131 3.49 9.00 -4.27
N LEU A 132 4.80 8.93 -3.97
CA LEU A 132 5.32 8.16 -2.86
C LEU A 132 4.79 8.66 -1.51
N ALA A 133 4.43 9.95 -1.41
CA ALA A 133 3.81 10.48 -0.21
C ALA A 133 2.43 9.84 0.05
N ASN A 134 1.72 9.34 -0.96
CA ASN A 134 0.38 8.72 -0.81
C ASN A 134 0.39 7.46 0.04
N PHE A 135 1.54 6.84 0.26
CA PHE A 135 1.68 5.64 1.10
C PHE A 135 1.78 5.95 2.60
N VAL A 136 1.72 7.23 2.99
CA VAL A 136 1.58 7.62 4.41
C VAL A 136 0.12 7.41 4.84
N SER A 137 -0.13 6.38 5.65
CA SER A 137 -1.46 6.09 6.20
C SER A 137 -1.87 7.08 7.30
N ASP A 138 -3.16 7.22 7.54
CA ASP A 138 -3.69 8.08 8.61
C ASP A 138 -3.14 7.67 9.99
N SER A 139 -2.95 6.35 10.22
CA SER A 139 -2.32 5.80 11.42
C SER A 139 -0.91 6.34 11.65
N VAL A 140 -0.10 6.45 10.58
CA VAL A 140 1.25 7.04 10.64
C VAL A 140 1.15 8.52 10.97
N ILE A 141 0.25 9.26 10.31
CA ILE A 141 0.08 10.70 10.54
C ILE A 141 -0.33 10.97 11.99
N ILE A 142 -1.36 10.30 12.50
CA ILE A 142 -1.84 10.52 13.87
C ILE A 142 -0.77 10.10 14.92
N GLY A 143 -0.06 9.00 14.70
CA GLY A 143 1.05 8.60 15.57
C GLY A 143 2.19 9.63 15.58
N PHE A 144 2.61 10.08 14.39
CA PHE A 144 3.66 11.07 14.21
C PHE A 144 3.30 12.42 14.85
N THR A 145 2.08 12.92 14.61
CA THR A 145 1.63 14.22 15.12
C THR A 145 1.53 14.24 16.64
N ALA A 146 1.00 13.18 17.25
CA ALA A 146 0.96 13.04 18.69
C ALA A 146 2.38 12.99 19.30
N GLY A 147 3.30 12.25 18.67
CA GLY A 147 4.71 12.18 19.09
C GLY A 147 5.40 13.54 18.97
N ALA A 148 5.19 14.27 17.87
CA ALA A 148 5.73 15.60 17.65
C ALA A 148 5.21 16.61 18.68
N GLY A 149 3.93 16.56 19.04
CA GLY A 149 3.35 17.38 20.11
C GLY A 149 4.04 17.15 21.46
N VAL A 150 4.32 15.89 21.83
CA VAL A 150 5.05 15.57 23.06
C VAL A 150 6.49 16.08 23.00
N LEU A 151 7.20 15.85 21.89
CA LEU A 151 8.59 16.29 21.71
C LEU A 151 8.72 17.82 21.77
N ILE A 152 7.81 18.54 21.11
CA ILE A 152 7.76 20.02 21.19
C ILE A 152 7.57 20.45 22.64
N SER A 153 6.63 19.82 23.35
CA SER A 153 6.33 20.16 24.75
C SER A 153 7.55 20.00 25.66
N VAL A 154 8.28 18.89 25.54
CA VAL A 154 9.50 18.67 26.34
C VAL A 154 10.60 19.66 25.99
N ASN A 155 10.78 19.97 24.71
CA ASN A 155 11.78 20.95 24.28
C ASN A 155 11.46 22.39 24.68
N GLN A 156 10.21 22.69 25.08
CA GLN A 156 9.84 24.00 25.63
C GLN A 156 10.15 24.17 27.12
N ILE A 157 10.44 23.08 27.85
CA ILE A 157 10.74 23.16 29.29
C ILE A 157 12.00 24.00 29.54
N ARG A 158 13.04 23.80 28.73
CA ARG A 158 14.30 24.56 28.82
C ARG A 158 14.09 26.08 28.73
N PRO A 159 13.52 26.65 27.64
CA PRO A 159 13.32 28.10 27.53
C PRO A 159 12.27 28.65 28.51
N LEU A 160 11.33 27.83 28.99
CA LEU A 160 10.35 28.24 30.00
C LEU A 160 11.01 28.45 31.38
N LEU A 161 11.88 27.52 31.78
CA LEU A 161 12.61 27.57 33.05
C LEU A 161 13.91 28.41 32.98
N ARG A 162 14.31 28.82 31.77
CA ARG A 162 15.58 29.49 31.46
C ARG A 162 16.78 28.69 31.96
N LEU A 163 16.85 27.41 31.57
CA LEU A 163 17.98 26.53 31.90
C LEU A 163 19.09 26.64 30.86
N ASP A 164 20.34 26.70 31.33
CA ASP A 164 21.53 26.94 30.52
C ASP A 164 22.26 25.62 30.19
N PHE A 165 21.73 24.87 29.23
CA PHE A 165 22.39 23.72 28.62
C PHE A 165 22.13 23.66 27.09
N PRO A 166 22.97 22.99 26.28
CA PRO A 166 22.76 22.89 24.84
C PRO A 166 21.44 22.19 24.46
N SER A 167 20.71 22.72 23.48
CA SER A 167 19.51 22.03 22.97
C SER A 167 19.87 20.67 22.36
N SER A 168 19.09 19.64 22.66
CA SER A 168 19.24 18.32 22.04
C SER A 168 18.00 17.95 21.22
N PRO A 169 18.16 17.30 20.05
CA PRO A 169 17.04 16.71 19.33
C PRO A 169 16.48 15.45 20.02
N ALA A 170 17.25 14.82 20.92
CA ALA A 170 16.89 13.57 21.58
C ALA A 170 16.12 13.81 22.89
N LEU A 171 14.92 13.23 22.99
CA LEU A 171 14.01 13.39 24.13
C LEU A 171 14.65 13.00 25.47
N LEU A 172 15.28 11.82 25.53
CA LEU A 172 15.88 11.29 26.76
C LEU A 172 17.02 12.19 27.27
N ALA A 173 17.86 12.70 26.35
CA ALA A 173 18.94 13.61 26.69
C ALA A 173 18.38 14.92 27.27
N THR A 174 17.34 15.50 26.65
CA THR A 174 16.69 16.71 27.18
C THR A 174 16.09 16.49 28.56
N LEU A 175 15.40 15.36 28.80
CA LEU A 175 14.82 15.06 30.12
C LEU A 175 15.89 14.89 31.21
N GLN A 176 17.00 14.24 30.89
CA GLN A 176 18.13 14.09 31.81
C GLN A 176 18.75 15.45 32.15
N GLN A 177 18.97 16.31 31.15
CA GLN A 177 19.52 17.66 31.33
C GLN A 177 18.58 18.56 32.14
N VAL A 178 17.26 18.49 31.88
CA VAL A 178 16.26 19.21 32.68
C VAL A 178 16.29 18.73 34.13
N LYS A 179 16.37 17.41 34.36
CA LYS A 179 16.42 16.86 35.73
C LYS A 179 17.65 17.33 36.50
N SER A 180 18.82 17.40 35.86
CA SER A 180 20.05 17.82 36.53
C SER A 180 20.08 19.33 36.82
N HIS A 181 19.45 20.16 36.00
CA HIS A 181 19.48 21.63 36.14
C HIS A 181 18.19 22.22 36.72
N VAL A 182 17.20 21.42 37.11
CA VAL A 182 15.89 21.94 37.57
C VAL A 182 16.00 22.90 38.77
N ALA A 183 17.02 22.73 39.61
CA ALA A 183 17.29 23.61 40.75
C ALA A 183 17.75 25.02 40.33
N GLU A 184 18.27 25.20 39.11
CA GLU A 184 18.75 26.46 38.55
C GLU A 184 17.63 27.29 37.89
N THR A 185 16.37 26.92 38.13
CA THR A 185 15.22 27.57 37.51
C THR A 185 15.17 29.07 37.81
N HIS A 186 15.04 29.88 36.75
CA HIS A 186 14.85 31.32 36.89
C HIS A 186 13.38 31.66 37.13
N MET A 187 13.03 31.97 38.38
CA MET A 187 11.64 32.16 38.82
C MET A 187 10.90 33.26 38.05
N THR A 188 11.55 34.39 37.74
CA THR A 188 10.93 35.48 36.98
C THR A 188 10.53 35.04 35.56
N SER A 189 11.37 34.23 34.91
CA SER A 189 11.06 33.67 33.58
C SER A 189 9.93 32.65 33.65
N LEU A 190 9.93 31.80 34.69
CA LEU A 190 8.88 30.83 34.92
C LEU A 190 7.53 31.52 35.15
N TYR A 191 7.44 32.50 36.05
CA TYR A 191 6.19 33.22 36.31
C TYR A 191 5.71 34.00 35.09
N LEU A 192 6.61 34.62 34.34
CA LEU A 192 6.26 35.30 33.09
C LEU A 192 5.66 34.31 32.07
N GLY A 193 6.30 33.15 31.89
CA GLY A 193 5.79 32.10 31.01
C GLY A 193 4.44 31.54 31.46
N LEU A 194 4.31 31.15 32.73
CA LEU A 194 3.04 30.68 33.30
C LEU A 194 1.94 31.74 33.22
N GLY A 195 2.28 33.01 33.41
CA GLY A 195 1.37 34.15 33.26
C GLY A 195 0.86 34.29 31.82
N VAL A 196 1.76 34.15 30.83
CA VAL A 196 1.38 34.12 29.41
C VAL A 196 0.50 32.92 29.08
N LEU A 197 0.87 31.73 29.59
CA LEU A 197 0.07 30.51 29.40
C LEU A 197 -1.35 30.68 29.96
N LEU A 198 -1.46 31.20 31.20
CA LEU A 198 -2.72 31.48 31.85
C LEU A 198 -3.54 32.52 31.07
N LEU A 199 -2.91 33.61 30.64
CA LEU A 199 -3.54 34.65 29.85
C LEU A 199 -4.10 34.09 28.53
N MET A 200 -3.35 33.22 27.85
CA MET A 200 -3.81 32.54 26.64
C MET A 200 -5.02 31.65 26.90
N ILE A 201 -5.00 30.84 27.96
CA ILE A 201 -6.11 29.96 28.33
C ILE A 201 -7.37 30.79 28.66
N LEU A 202 -7.22 31.84 29.47
CA LEU A 202 -8.33 32.72 29.86
C LEU A 202 -8.91 33.47 28.66
N THR A 203 -8.07 34.07 27.81
CA THR A 203 -8.56 34.76 26.61
C THR A 203 -9.21 33.81 25.61
N ARG A 204 -8.69 32.59 25.42
CA ARG A 204 -9.32 31.57 24.57
C ARG A 204 -10.68 31.12 25.13
N TYR A 205 -10.82 31.08 26.46
CA TYR A 205 -12.08 30.74 27.12
C TYR A 205 -13.13 31.86 26.99
N PHE A 206 -12.77 33.11 27.31
CA PHE A 206 -13.72 34.23 27.33
C PHE A 206 -13.96 34.87 25.97
N LYS A 207 -12.95 34.93 25.11
CA LYS A 207 -12.96 35.63 23.81
C LYS A 207 -12.24 34.81 22.73
N PRO A 208 -12.78 33.63 22.34
CA PRO A 208 -12.13 32.70 21.40
C PRO A 208 -11.83 33.27 20.01
N LYS A 209 -12.48 34.39 19.62
CA LYS A 209 -12.28 35.06 18.32
C LYS A 209 -11.14 36.09 18.31
N TRP A 210 -10.53 36.38 19.47
CA TRP A 210 -9.46 37.37 19.58
C TRP A 210 -8.12 36.74 19.17
N PRO A 211 -7.14 37.53 18.67
CA PRO A 211 -5.82 37.02 18.31
C PRO A 211 -4.99 36.72 19.57
N VAL A 212 -5.34 35.63 20.26
CA VAL A 212 -4.84 35.24 21.59
C VAL A 212 -3.31 35.25 21.65
N LEU A 213 -2.65 34.71 20.63
CA LEU A 213 -1.19 34.61 20.59
C LEU A 213 -0.53 36.00 20.53
N LEU A 214 -0.98 36.87 19.62
CA LEU A 214 -0.46 38.23 19.50
C LEU A 214 -0.67 39.03 20.78
N LEU A 215 -1.88 39.00 21.33
CA LEU A 215 -2.20 39.73 22.56
C LEU A 215 -1.33 39.30 23.73
N SER A 216 -1.17 37.99 23.92
CA SER A 216 -0.38 37.45 25.03
C SER A 216 1.11 37.77 24.87
N MET A 217 1.63 37.71 23.64
CA MET A 217 3.01 38.07 23.35
C MET A 217 3.28 39.56 23.48
N SER A 218 2.39 40.41 22.98
CA SER A 218 2.49 41.87 23.13
C SER A 218 2.41 42.28 24.60
N ALA A 219 1.53 41.65 25.39
CA ALA A 219 1.47 41.87 26.83
C ALA A 219 2.78 41.47 27.52
N ALA A 220 3.35 40.32 27.16
CA ALA A 220 4.64 39.87 27.71
C ALA A 220 5.78 40.84 27.36
N ALA A 221 5.87 41.27 26.10
CA ALA A 221 6.88 42.24 25.66
C ALA A 221 6.72 43.59 26.38
N LEU A 222 5.49 44.05 26.57
CA LEU A 222 5.20 45.27 27.32
C LEU A 222 5.62 45.16 28.79
N LEU A 223 5.37 44.02 29.44
CA LEU A 223 5.81 43.78 30.82
C LEU A 223 7.34 43.75 30.93
N VAL A 224 8.02 43.10 29.98
CA VAL A 224 9.49 43.09 29.93
C VAL A 224 10.05 44.50 29.79
N ALA A 225 9.46 45.31 28.92
CA ALA A 225 9.87 46.70 28.71
C ALA A 225 9.57 47.59 29.93
N ALA A 226 8.35 47.52 30.47
CA ALA A 226 7.88 48.38 31.56
C ALA A 226 8.62 48.14 32.89
N PHE A 227 8.95 46.88 33.19
CA PHE A 227 9.62 46.49 34.44
C PHE A 227 11.12 46.21 34.28
N ASN A 228 11.69 46.47 33.09
CA ASN A 228 13.08 46.18 32.77
C ASN A 228 13.50 44.74 33.15
N LEU A 229 12.64 43.75 32.80
CA LEU A 229 12.86 42.36 33.20
C LEU A 229 14.11 41.74 32.57
N THR A 230 14.61 42.33 31.48
CA THR A 230 15.94 42.02 30.91
C THR A 230 17.06 42.26 31.91
N GLY A 231 17.00 43.37 32.66
CA GLY A 231 17.92 43.65 33.77
C GLY A 231 17.80 42.66 34.93
N MET A 232 16.64 42.03 35.09
CA MET A 232 16.42 40.92 36.03
C MET A 232 16.81 39.55 35.45
N GLY A 233 17.49 39.51 34.29
CA GLY A 233 17.97 38.29 33.65
C GLY A 233 16.98 37.59 32.73
N VAL A 234 15.78 38.11 32.47
CA VAL A 234 14.87 37.48 31.50
C VAL A 234 15.52 37.49 30.11
N GLN A 235 15.72 36.30 29.52
CA GLN A 235 16.28 36.19 28.17
C GLN A 235 15.25 36.61 27.11
N VAL A 236 15.71 37.49 26.23
CA VAL A 236 14.96 38.06 25.09
C VAL A 236 15.62 37.66 23.76
N ILE A 237 15.04 38.09 22.63
CA ILE A 237 15.55 37.77 21.30
C ILE A 237 16.84 38.56 20.99
N GLY A 238 16.88 39.84 21.36
CA GLY A 238 17.98 40.76 21.06
C GLY A 238 17.68 41.70 19.87
N GLU A 239 18.68 42.51 19.49
CA GLU A 239 18.56 43.44 18.36
C GLU A 239 18.55 42.70 17.01
N LEU A 240 17.72 43.18 16.09
CA LEU A 240 17.63 42.64 14.74
C LEU A 240 18.46 43.48 13.75
N PRO A 241 18.99 42.84 12.69
CA PRO A 241 19.62 43.56 11.58
C PRO A 241 18.58 44.36 10.77
N ASN A 242 18.94 45.59 10.39
CA ASN A 242 18.07 46.53 9.69
C ASN A 242 18.34 46.59 8.16
N THR A 243 18.69 45.47 7.53
CA THR A 243 19.06 45.40 6.11
C THR A 243 18.13 44.48 5.32
N LEU A 244 17.87 44.84 4.06
CA LEU A 244 17.17 43.98 3.10
C LEU A 244 18.03 42.75 2.75
N PRO A 245 17.43 41.59 2.41
CA PRO A 245 18.17 40.43 1.92
C PRO A 245 18.98 40.81 0.67
N PRO A 246 20.33 40.84 0.74
CA PRO A 246 21.15 41.16 -0.42
C PRO A 246 21.16 40.00 -1.41
N ILE A 247 21.49 40.29 -2.67
CA ILE A 247 21.76 39.24 -3.64
C ILE A 247 23.10 38.59 -3.28
N ALA A 248 23.10 37.27 -3.13
CA ALA A 248 24.28 36.51 -2.76
C ALA A 248 25.30 36.48 -3.91
N ASN A 249 26.57 36.65 -3.56
CA ASN A 249 27.67 36.37 -4.48
C ASN A 249 27.99 34.87 -4.46
N LEU A 250 27.25 34.09 -5.27
CA LEU A 250 27.41 32.64 -5.36
C LEU A 250 28.51 32.27 -6.36
N SER A 251 29.48 31.45 -5.94
CA SER A 251 30.50 30.88 -6.81
C SER A 251 30.15 29.45 -7.21
N PHE A 252 29.63 29.27 -8.43
CA PHE A 252 29.32 27.94 -8.97
C PHE A 252 30.58 27.24 -9.50
N ASN A 253 31.40 26.74 -8.57
CA ASN A 253 32.57 25.92 -8.89
C ASN A 253 32.16 24.44 -8.96
N LEU A 254 32.55 23.73 -10.04
CA LEU A 254 32.24 22.31 -10.22
C LEU A 254 32.78 21.43 -9.07
N THR A 255 33.94 21.77 -8.50
CA THR A 255 34.51 21.07 -7.35
C THR A 255 33.61 21.22 -6.12
N LEU A 256 33.14 22.44 -5.83
CA LEU A 256 32.23 22.71 -4.71
C LEU A 256 30.88 22.00 -4.91
N ILE A 257 30.33 22.05 -6.12
CA ILE A 257 29.08 21.35 -6.47
C ILE A 257 29.25 19.84 -6.30
N SER A 258 30.38 19.26 -6.71
CA SER A 258 30.67 17.84 -6.53
C SER A 258 30.71 17.46 -5.05
N GLN A 259 31.43 18.22 -4.23
CA GLN A 259 31.54 18.01 -2.77
C GLN A 259 30.19 18.12 -2.06
N LEU A 260 29.35 19.09 -2.46
CA LEU A 260 28.03 19.30 -1.86
C LEU A 260 26.95 18.34 -2.38
N SER A 261 27.17 17.64 -3.50
CA SER A 261 26.11 16.91 -4.22
C SER A 261 25.39 15.87 -3.38
N ALA A 262 26.13 14.99 -2.71
CA ALA A 262 25.58 13.93 -1.86
C ALA A 262 24.84 14.51 -0.65
N GLY A 263 25.42 15.53 0.00
CA GLY A 263 24.81 16.22 1.14
C GLY A 263 23.52 16.96 0.74
N ALA A 264 23.55 17.70 -0.36
CA ALA A 264 22.39 18.42 -0.88
C ALA A 264 21.26 17.46 -1.30
N LEU A 265 21.58 16.30 -1.88
CA LEU A 265 20.59 15.27 -2.19
C LEU A 265 19.95 14.71 -0.91
N ALA A 266 20.75 14.44 0.12
CA ALA A 266 20.26 13.97 1.42
C ALA A 266 19.34 15.02 2.09
N VAL A 267 19.76 16.28 2.16
CA VAL A 267 18.96 17.39 2.71
C VAL A 267 17.68 17.61 1.88
N SER A 268 17.76 17.46 0.57
CA SER A 268 16.61 17.52 -0.33
C SER A 268 15.58 16.45 0.04
N ALA A 269 15.98 15.17 0.07
CA ALA A 269 15.10 14.05 0.38
C ALA A 269 14.50 14.15 1.79
N ILE A 270 15.35 14.42 2.80
CA ILE A 270 14.92 14.53 4.20
C ILE A 270 13.90 15.66 4.38
N GLY A 271 14.19 16.86 3.86
CA GLY A 271 13.27 17.99 4.03
C GLY A 271 11.99 17.86 3.21
N LEU A 272 11.97 17.10 2.11
CA LEU A 272 10.71 16.77 1.43
C LEU A 272 9.83 15.83 2.25
N ILE A 273 10.42 14.81 2.87
CA ILE A 273 9.71 13.91 3.79
C ILE A 273 9.14 14.72 4.96
N GLU A 274 9.96 15.59 5.55
CA GLU A 274 9.53 16.48 6.64
C GLU A 274 8.38 17.41 6.21
N ALA A 275 8.56 18.19 5.15
CA ALA A 275 7.56 19.14 4.66
C ALA A 275 6.24 18.45 4.28
N THR A 276 6.30 17.29 3.61
CA THR A 276 5.08 16.55 3.24
C THR A 276 4.39 15.91 4.42
N ALA A 277 5.13 15.36 5.39
CA ALA A 277 4.55 14.82 6.61
C ALA A 277 3.82 15.92 7.40
N ILE A 278 4.43 17.10 7.56
CA ILE A 278 3.81 18.26 8.21
C ILE A 278 2.56 18.71 7.44
N ALA A 279 2.68 18.89 6.12
CA ALA A 279 1.58 19.35 5.29
C ALA A 279 0.39 18.38 5.32
N ARG A 280 0.63 17.06 5.29
CA ARG A 280 -0.40 16.02 5.41
C ARG A 280 -1.05 16.00 6.79
N SER A 281 -0.25 16.11 7.83
CA SER A 281 -0.72 16.23 9.22
C SER A 281 -1.72 17.35 9.40
N ILE A 282 -1.43 18.51 8.84
CA ILE A 282 -2.32 19.67 8.98
C ILE A 282 -3.47 19.57 7.99
N ALA A 283 -3.26 18.94 6.83
CA ALA A 283 -4.33 18.68 5.88
C ALA A 283 -5.40 17.71 6.38
N SER A 284 -5.02 16.68 7.16
CA SER A 284 -6.00 15.79 7.78
C SER A 284 -6.86 16.51 8.83
N GLN A 285 -6.31 17.54 9.49
CA GLN A 285 -7.04 18.37 10.44
C GLN A 285 -7.91 19.45 9.76
N SER A 286 -7.38 20.11 8.73
CA SER A 286 -8.09 21.22 8.05
C SER A 286 -9.04 20.76 6.94
N GLY A 287 -8.91 19.52 6.46
CA GLY A 287 -9.67 18.97 5.34
C GLY A 287 -9.20 19.47 3.96
N GLN A 288 -8.09 20.21 3.88
CA GLN A 288 -7.53 20.64 2.59
C GLN A 288 -7.05 19.45 1.75
N ARG A 289 -7.11 19.57 0.43
CA ARG A 289 -6.47 18.62 -0.49
C ARG A 289 -5.04 19.05 -0.77
N LEU A 290 -4.09 18.16 -0.54
CA LEU A 290 -2.67 18.41 -0.76
C LEU A 290 -2.18 17.76 -2.05
N ASP A 291 -1.58 18.54 -2.95
CA ASP A 291 -0.80 18.01 -4.07
C ASP A 291 0.69 17.97 -3.67
N SER A 292 1.19 16.77 -3.39
CA SER A 292 2.59 16.60 -2.96
C SER A 292 3.61 16.99 -4.02
N ASN A 293 3.29 16.88 -5.32
CA ASN A 293 4.22 17.29 -6.38
C ASN A 293 4.34 18.82 -6.45
N GLN A 294 3.21 19.53 -6.32
CA GLN A 294 3.22 20.99 -6.24
C GLN A 294 3.96 21.47 -4.98
N GLU A 295 3.80 20.77 -3.86
CA GLU A 295 4.55 21.08 -2.64
C GLU A 295 6.07 20.91 -2.85
N PHE A 296 6.51 19.86 -3.54
CA PHE A 296 7.93 19.66 -3.88
C PHE A 296 8.48 20.82 -4.73
N VAL A 297 7.70 21.29 -5.72
CA VAL A 297 8.05 22.46 -6.53
C VAL A 297 8.16 23.72 -5.66
N GLY A 298 7.19 23.98 -4.78
CA GLY A 298 7.20 25.13 -3.87
C GLY A 298 8.40 25.13 -2.92
N GLN A 299 8.71 23.99 -2.31
CA GLN A 299 9.89 23.81 -1.46
C GLN A 299 11.20 23.97 -2.24
N GLY A 300 11.22 23.50 -3.49
CA GLY A 300 12.36 23.63 -4.40
C GLY A 300 12.65 25.09 -4.74
N LEU A 301 11.63 25.81 -5.23
CA LEU A 301 11.73 27.23 -5.56
C LEU A 301 12.08 28.08 -4.33
N ALA A 302 11.53 27.77 -3.15
CA ALA A 302 11.87 28.45 -1.91
C ALA A 302 13.37 28.33 -1.57
N ASN A 303 13.96 27.15 -1.74
CA ASN A 303 15.38 26.93 -1.49
C ASN A 303 16.28 27.60 -2.54
N ILE A 304 15.90 27.54 -3.82
CA ILE A 304 16.61 28.27 -4.89
C ILE A 304 16.63 29.76 -4.58
N ALA A 305 15.47 30.34 -4.27
CA ALA A 305 15.36 31.75 -3.93
C ALA A 305 16.18 32.10 -2.69
N CYS A 306 16.12 31.28 -1.63
CA CYS A 306 16.94 31.51 -0.43
C CYS A 306 18.44 31.57 -0.75
N GLY A 307 18.95 30.65 -1.57
CA GLY A 307 20.35 30.69 -1.97
C GLY A 307 20.76 31.98 -2.68
N PHE A 308 19.92 32.52 -3.57
CA PHE A 308 20.19 33.78 -4.28
C PHE A 308 20.03 35.04 -3.42
N PHE A 309 19.25 35.00 -2.34
CA PHE A 309 19.00 36.14 -1.45
C PHE A 309 19.72 36.00 -0.10
N SER A 310 20.93 35.45 -0.12
CA SER A 310 21.82 35.28 1.04
C SER A 310 21.20 34.54 2.22
N GLY A 311 20.24 33.66 1.95
CA GLY A 311 19.74 32.66 2.88
C GLY A 311 20.52 31.34 2.75
N TYR A 312 20.03 30.32 3.44
CA TYR A 312 20.54 28.95 3.36
C TYR A 312 19.37 27.97 3.21
N THR A 313 19.64 26.67 3.27
CA THR A 313 18.60 25.65 3.06
C THR A 313 17.44 25.76 4.07
N VAL A 314 16.23 25.56 3.58
CA VAL A 314 14.97 25.71 4.33
C VAL A 314 14.05 24.50 4.15
N SER A 315 13.12 24.33 5.09
CA SER A 315 12.13 23.25 5.10
C SER A 315 10.82 23.72 5.73
N GLY A 316 9.80 22.87 5.70
CA GLY A 316 8.57 23.08 6.47
C GLY A 316 8.83 22.93 7.97
N SER A 317 8.15 23.70 8.81
CA SER A 317 8.23 23.54 10.28
C SER A 317 6.86 23.17 10.86
N PHE A 318 6.83 22.10 11.66
CA PHE A 318 5.63 21.64 12.35
C PHE A 318 5.08 22.71 13.30
N THR A 319 5.96 23.27 14.14
CA THR A 319 5.64 24.33 15.09
C THR A 319 5.03 25.54 14.41
N ARG A 320 5.69 26.06 13.36
CA ARG A 320 5.21 27.25 12.63
C ARG A 320 3.90 27.00 11.90
N THR A 321 3.78 25.85 11.24
CA THR A 321 2.58 25.48 10.50
C THR A 321 1.38 25.34 11.42
N THR A 322 1.57 24.72 12.59
CA THR A 322 0.51 24.55 13.59
C THR A 322 0.02 25.91 14.10
N ILE A 323 0.94 26.81 14.42
CA ILE A 323 0.60 28.16 14.88
C ILE A 323 -0.10 28.96 13.79
N ASN A 324 0.35 28.85 12.55
CA ASN A 324 -0.29 29.50 11.41
C ASN A 324 -1.76 29.03 11.27
N TYR A 325 -1.97 27.71 11.37
CA TYR A 325 -3.30 27.10 11.35
C TYR A 325 -4.17 27.55 12.54
N GLU A 326 -3.64 27.52 13.76
CA GLU A 326 -4.37 27.94 14.98
C GLU A 326 -4.67 29.44 15.02
N ALA A 327 -3.81 30.27 14.42
CA ALA A 327 -4.05 31.70 14.28
C ALA A 327 -5.17 32.02 13.28
N GLY A 328 -5.71 30.99 12.61
CA GLY A 328 -6.86 31.10 11.71
C GLY A 328 -6.50 31.35 10.26
N ALA A 329 -5.26 31.03 9.84
CA ALA A 329 -4.90 31.05 8.42
C ALA A 329 -5.85 30.18 7.60
N ARG A 330 -6.27 30.69 6.45
CA ARG A 330 -7.19 30.04 5.52
C ARG A 330 -6.52 29.73 4.19
N THR A 331 -5.57 30.56 3.76
CA THR A 331 -4.84 30.36 2.50
C THR A 331 -3.34 30.48 2.69
N ALA A 332 -2.59 30.02 1.68
CA ALA A 332 -1.13 30.11 1.65
C ALA A 332 -0.59 31.56 1.69
N LEU A 333 -1.45 32.58 1.44
CA LEU A 333 -1.06 33.97 1.59
C LEU A 333 -0.75 34.36 3.04
N SER A 334 -1.18 33.60 4.05
CA SER A 334 -0.74 33.87 5.43
C SER A 334 0.78 33.73 5.60
N SER A 335 1.40 32.75 4.92
CA SER A 335 2.86 32.60 4.88
C SER A 335 3.53 33.75 4.12
N VAL A 336 2.90 34.25 3.05
CA VAL A 336 3.39 35.42 2.31
C VAL A 336 3.35 36.67 3.20
N PHE A 337 2.22 36.93 3.88
CA PHE A 337 2.10 38.02 4.83
C PHE A 337 3.11 37.90 5.96
N SER A 338 3.35 36.71 6.48
CA SER A 338 4.41 36.49 7.48
C SER A 338 5.78 36.90 6.96
N GLY A 339 6.16 36.52 5.74
CA GLY A 339 7.45 36.94 5.16
C GLY A 339 7.55 38.45 5.00
N ILE A 340 6.46 39.11 4.56
CA ILE A 340 6.37 40.57 4.47
C ILE A 340 6.47 41.22 5.85
N PHE A 341 5.78 40.71 6.87
CA PHE A 341 5.83 41.27 8.22
C PHE A 341 7.18 41.04 8.90
N VAL A 342 7.86 39.91 8.64
CA VAL A 342 9.24 39.71 9.09
C VAL A 342 10.16 40.75 8.44
N LEU A 343 10.03 40.99 7.13
CA LEU A 343 10.81 42.01 6.42
C LEU A 343 10.55 43.41 6.98
N LEU A 344 9.28 43.78 7.19
CA LEU A 344 8.90 45.04 7.82
C LEU A 344 9.42 45.13 9.26
N ALA A 345 9.38 44.04 10.02
CA ALA A 345 9.88 44.00 11.38
C ALA A 345 11.40 44.17 11.44
N MET A 346 12.15 43.61 10.50
CA MET A 346 13.59 43.83 10.38
C MET A 346 13.92 45.30 10.12
N ILE A 347 13.16 46.00 9.28
CA ILE A 347 13.46 47.40 8.90
C ILE A 347 12.96 48.41 9.95
N ILE A 348 11.76 48.17 10.50
CA ILE A 348 11.03 49.15 11.32
C ILE A 348 11.07 48.79 12.80
N PHE A 349 10.86 47.50 13.12
CA PHE A 349 10.64 47.04 14.49
C PHE A 349 11.86 46.35 15.11
N GLY A 350 13.04 46.45 14.48
CA GLY A 350 14.28 45.84 14.96
C GLY A 350 14.57 46.07 16.43
N PRO A 351 14.40 47.31 16.96
CA PRO A 351 14.58 47.60 18.38
C PRO A 351 13.54 46.94 19.31
N PHE A 352 12.32 46.67 18.83
CA PHE A 352 11.25 46.13 19.67
C PHE A 352 11.39 44.61 19.91
N ALA A 353 12.09 43.90 19.03
CA ALA A 353 12.40 42.49 19.21
C ALA A 353 13.24 42.22 20.48
N ALA A 354 14.01 43.22 20.93
CA ALA A 354 14.77 43.18 22.18
C ALA A 354 13.90 43.01 23.44
N TYR A 355 12.58 43.18 23.35
CA TYR A 355 11.67 43.01 24.50
C TYR A 355 10.90 41.70 24.49
N VAL A 356 10.97 40.89 23.43
CA VAL A 356 10.18 39.66 23.33
C VAL A 356 10.84 38.54 24.16
N PRO A 357 10.20 38.04 25.23
CA PRO A 357 10.82 37.08 26.13
C PRO A 357 10.72 35.63 25.62
N ARG A 358 11.83 34.88 25.73
CA ARG A 358 11.88 33.46 25.31
C ARG A 358 10.89 32.56 26.06
N ALA A 359 10.62 32.85 27.34
CA ALA A 359 9.65 32.10 28.14
C ALA A 359 8.20 32.25 27.64
N ALA A 360 7.84 33.42 27.08
CA ALA A 360 6.52 33.61 26.48
C ALA A 360 6.37 32.81 25.18
N LEU A 361 7.43 32.76 24.36
CA LEU A 361 7.47 31.89 23.17
C LEU A 361 7.26 30.44 23.55
N ALA A 362 7.99 29.94 24.56
CA ALA A 362 7.84 28.58 25.07
C ALA A 362 6.38 28.26 25.46
N SER A 363 5.70 29.21 26.09
CA SER A 363 4.30 29.09 26.51
C SER A 363 3.33 28.99 25.33
N VAL A 364 3.51 29.83 24.31
CA VAL A 364 2.74 29.75 23.05
C VAL A 364 2.95 28.39 22.36
N LEU A 365 4.20 27.92 22.33
CA LEU A 365 4.55 26.64 21.71
C LEU A 365 3.95 25.45 22.47
N LEU A 366 3.85 25.51 23.80
CA LEU A 366 3.18 24.48 24.61
C LEU A 366 1.68 24.36 24.31
N VAL A 367 0.97 25.50 24.18
CA VAL A 367 -0.46 25.50 23.82
C VAL A 367 -0.66 24.90 22.43
N SER A 368 0.19 25.26 21.48
CA SER A 368 0.14 24.76 20.11
C SER A 368 0.48 23.26 20.04
N ALA A 369 1.43 22.80 20.84
CA ALA A 369 1.81 21.39 20.92
C ALA A 369 0.67 20.51 21.45
N TYR A 370 -0.16 21.04 22.34
CA TYR A 370 -1.31 20.32 22.88
C TYR A 370 -2.40 20.04 21.83
N SER A 371 -2.65 20.97 20.90
CA SER A 371 -3.71 20.80 19.89
C SER A 371 -3.37 19.77 18.81
N LEU A 372 -2.09 19.41 18.69
CA LEU A 372 -1.60 18.38 17.77
C LEU A 372 -1.97 16.95 18.19
N VAL A 373 -2.39 16.76 19.44
CA VAL A 373 -2.80 15.45 19.97
C VAL A 373 -4.32 15.26 19.78
N ASP A 374 -4.72 14.70 18.64
CA ASP A 374 -6.13 14.38 18.38
C ASP A 374 -6.59 13.11 19.13
N ARG A 375 -7.05 13.32 20.36
CA ARG A 375 -7.56 12.25 21.23
C ARG A 375 -8.76 11.49 20.64
N LYS A 376 -9.55 12.12 19.77
CA LYS A 376 -10.73 11.47 19.17
C LYS A 376 -10.29 10.50 18.09
N GLU A 377 -9.36 10.92 17.23
CA GLU A 377 -8.87 10.08 16.15
C GLU A 377 -8.00 8.93 16.67
N ILE A 378 -7.13 9.19 17.67
CA ILE A 378 -6.39 8.14 18.38
C ILE A 378 -7.34 7.07 18.91
N ARG A 379 -8.45 7.47 19.55
CA ARG A 379 -9.45 6.53 20.07
C ARG A 379 -10.16 5.75 18.96
N ARG A 380 -10.42 6.38 17.81
CA ARG A 380 -11.04 5.71 16.65
C ARG A 380 -10.11 4.64 16.06
N ILE A 381 -8.83 4.98 15.86
CA ILE A 381 -7.82 4.05 15.34
C ILE A 381 -7.65 2.85 16.29
N VAL A 382 -7.51 3.10 17.59
CA VAL A 382 -7.35 2.05 18.61
C VAL A 382 -8.55 1.09 18.67
N ARG A 383 -9.76 1.59 18.39
CA ARG A 383 -10.98 0.77 18.33
C ARG A 383 -11.22 0.10 16.97
N GLY A 384 -10.47 0.50 15.93
CA GLY A 384 -10.63 0.03 14.56
C GLY A 384 -9.96 -1.32 14.33
N THR A 385 -8.80 -1.32 13.67
CA THR A 385 -8.02 -2.55 13.43
C THR A 385 -6.75 -2.60 14.28
N ARG A 386 -6.36 -3.82 14.69
CA ARG A 386 -5.11 -4.03 15.45
C ARG A 386 -3.88 -3.57 14.64
N GLY A 387 -3.89 -3.78 13.33
CA GLY A 387 -2.78 -3.38 12.45
C GLY A 387 -2.56 -1.87 12.46
N ASP A 388 -3.63 -1.09 12.32
CA ASP A 388 -3.57 0.38 12.34
C ASP A 388 -3.12 0.92 13.70
N SER A 389 -3.60 0.29 14.78
CA SER A 389 -3.20 0.63 16.15
C SER A 389 -1.71 0.41 16.40
N ILE A 390 -1.15 -0.71 15.91
CA ILE A 390 0.27 -1.03 16.01
C ILE A 390 1.10 -0.03 15.21
N ILE A 391 0.71 0.26 13.96
CA ILE A 391 1.39 1.24 13.10
C ILE A 391 1.44 2.62 13.78
N MET A 392 0.31 3.07 14.34
CA MET A 392 0.23 4.35 15.05
C MET A 392 1.14 4.35 16.28
N ALA A 393 1.12 3.30 17.10
CA ALA A 393 1.95 3.19 18.30
C ALA A 393 3.44 3.18 17.96
N ILE A 394 3.87 2.38 16.98
CA ILE A 394 5.26 2.33 16.54
C ILE A 394 5.70 3.70 16.01
N THR A 395 4.87 4.35 15.20
CA THR A 395 5.20 5.69 14.67
C THR A 395 5.31 6.72 15.81
N PHE A 396 4.41 6.67 16.79
CA PHE A 396 4.46 7.53 17.97
C PHE A 396 5.78 7.37 18.74
N PHE A 397 6.15 6.14 19.09
CA PHE A 397 7.41 5.89 19.81
C PHE A 397 8.64 6.18 18.94
N ALA A 398 8.60 5.86 17.64
CA ALA A 398 9.67 6.21 16.72
C ALA A 398 9.88 7.74 16.66
N THR A 399 8.80 8.53 16.73
CA THR A 399 8.88 10.00 16.74
C THR A 399 9.55 10.54 18.02
N LEU A 400 9.42 9.82 19.13
CA LEU A 400 10.05 10.20 20.41
C LEU A 400 11.52 9.77 20.51
N LEU A 401 11.89 8.69 19.82
CA LEU A 401 13.19 8.02 19.97
C LEU A 401 14.15 8.28 18.79
N LEU A 402 13.61 8.55 17.60
CA LEU A 402 14.36 8.77 16.36
C LEU A 402 14.16 10.21 15.87
N PRO A 403 15.07 10.73 15.03
CA PRO A 403 14.81 11.98 14.32
C PRO A 403 13.50 11.91 13.51
N LEU A 404 12.77 13.03 13.46
CA LEU A 404 11.40 13.11 12.93
C LEU A 404 11.22 12.46 11.56
N GLN A 405 12.16 12.66 10.64
CA GLN A 405 12.11 12.10 9.29
C GLN A 405 12.17 10.57 9.26
N PHE A 406 12.96 9.96 10.15
CA PHE A 406 13.07 8.50 10.23
C PHE A 406 11.83 7.90 10.86
N ALA A 407 11.21 8.59 11.82
CA ALA A 407 9.95 8.15 12.41
C ALA A 407 8.83 7.99 11.37
N VAL A 408 8.66 8.98 10.48
CA VAL A 408 7.70 8.91 9.38
C VAL A 408 8.05 7.77 8.43
N LEU A 409 9.32 7.65 8.03
CA LEU A 409 9.76 6.59 7.12
C LEU A 409 9.50 5.20 7.72
N THR A 410 9.81 4.98 9.00
CA THR A 410 9.51 3.74 9.72
C THR A 410 8.01 3.44 9.67
N GLY A 411 7.15 4.43 9.93
CA GLY A 411 5.70 4.27 9.84
C GLY A 411 5.22 3.86 8.44
N ILE A 412 5.76 4.48 7.39
CA ILE A 412 5.46 4.11 5.99
C ILE A 412 5.93 2.69 5.69
N MET A 413 7.16 2.34 6.05
CA MET A 413 7.73 1.01 5.78
C MET A 413 6.94 -0.10 6.47
N ILE A 414 6.49 0.11 7.71
CA ILE A 414 5.64 -0.85 8.42
C ILE A 414 4.26 -0.93 7.78
N SER A 415 3.67 0.21 7.39
CA SER A 415 2.38 0.22 6.68
C SER A 415 2.47 -0.58 5.37
N PHE A 416 3.56 -0.39 4.62
CA PHE A 416 3.84 -1.11 3.38
C PHE A 416 4.08 -2.61 3.63
N ALA A 417 4.89 -2.97 4.62
CA ALA A 417 5.12 -4.36 4.99
C ALA A 417 3.83 -5.07 5.41
N VAL A 418 3.00 -4.44 6.25
CA VAL A 418 1.70 -4.99 6.66
C VAL A 418 0.75 -5.11 5.47
N TYR A 419 0.74 -4.14 4.55
CA TYR A 419 -0.05 -4.22 3.33
C TYR A 419 0.37 -5.41 2.47
N ILE A 420 1.67 -5.56 2.18
CA ILE A 420 2.22 -6.68 1.41
C ILE A 420 1.87 -8.01 2.08
N LEU A 421 2.11 -8.15 3.39
CA LEU A 421 1.80 -9.40 4.10
C LEU A 421 0.31 -9.76 4.02
N ARG A 422 -0.58 -8.76 4.06
CA ARG A 422 -2.02 -8.98 3.89
C ARG A 422 -2.39 -9.40 2.47
N THR A 423 -1.77 -8.82 1.45
CA THR A 423 -2.07 -9.17 0.05
C THR A 423 -1.39 -10.46 -0.40
N SER A 424 -0.30 -10.85 0.25
CA SER A 424 0.43 -12.10 0.03
C SER A 424 -0.29 -13.35 0.56
N LEU A 425 -1.33 -13.20 1.38
CA LEU A 425 -2.11 -14.29 1.95
C LEU A 425 -3.58 -14.20 1.50
N PRO A 426 -3.86 -14.26 0.18
CA PRO A 426 -5.23 -14.25 -0.32
C PRO A 426 -6.00 -15.47 0.17
N ARG A 427 -7.30 -15.32 0.41
CA ARG A 427 -8.13 -16.43 0.88
C ARG A 427 -8.51 -17.35 -0.28
N ILE A 428 -8.26 -18.64 -0.12
CA ILE A 428 -8.61 -19.68 -1.08
C ILE A 428 -9.68 -20.57 -0.46
N VAL A 429 -10.91 -20.44 -0.93
CA VAL A 429 -12.07 -21.03 -0.26
C VAL A 429 -12.84 -21.98 -1.17
N PRO A 430 -13.11 -23.23 -0.75
CA PRO A 430 -14.00 -24.11 -1.48
C PRO A 430 -15.45 -23.60 -1.36
N VAL A 431 -16.20 -23.62 -2.44
CA VAL A 431 -17.56 -23.07 -2.48
C VAL A 431 -18.55 -24.07 -3.06
N LEU A 432 -19.79 -23.98 -2.58
CA LEU A 432 -20.91 -24.81 -3.02
C LEU A 432 -22.09 -23.90 -3.40
N PRO A 433 -22.94 -24.33 -4.34
CA PRO A 433 -24.17 -23.60 -4.62
C PRO A 433 -25.05 -23.52 -3.37
N GLU A 434 -25.73 -22.40 -3.20
CA GLU A 434 -26.80 -22.25 -2.22
C GLU A 434 -27.99 -23.16 -2.57
N LYS A 435 -28.92 -23.35 -1.63
CA LYS A 435 -30.16 -24.14 -1.83
C LYS A 435 -31.03 -23.65 -3.00
N ASN A 436 -30.91 -22.39 -3.39
CA ASN A 436 -31.61 -21.79 -4.53
C ASN A 436 -30.82 -21.90 -5.85
N TYR A 437 -29.61 -22.47 -5.82
CA TYR A 437 -28.66 -22.62 -6.92
C TYR A 437 -28.26 -21.32 -7.64
N ARG A 438 -28.49 -20.16 -7.03
CA ARG A 438 -28.21 -18.84 -7.65
C ARG A 438 -26.84 -18.30 -7.33
N HIS A 439 -26.30 -18.62 -6.15
CA HIS A 439 -25.00 -18.14 -5.68
C HIS A 439 -24.17 -19.30 -5.16
N PHE A 440 -22.86 -19.10 -5.14
CA PHE A 440 -21.91 -20.00 -4.52
C PHE A 440 -21.41 -19.36 -3.23
N THR A 441 -21.40 -20.13 -2.15
CA THR A 441 -20.98 -19.70 -0.83
C THR A 441 -20.04 -20.72 -0.20
N HIS A 442 -19.14 -20.25 0.64
CA HIS A 442 -18.28 -21.13 1.43
C HIS A 442 -19.13 -21.81 2.51
N GLN A 443 -19.24 -23.14 2.44
CA GLN A 443 -20.05 -23.97 3.33
C GLN A 443 -19.16 -25.07 3.92
N PRO A 444 -18.49 -24.82 5.06
CA PRO A 444 -17.50 -25.75 5.61
C PRO A 444 -18.10 -27.05 6.13
N ASP A 445 -19.36 -27.01 6.58
CA ASP A 445 -20.07 -28.17 7.16
C ASP A 445 -20.81 -29.01 6.10
N SER A 446 -20.77 -28.59 4.83
CA SER A 446 -21.45 -29.26 3.72
C SER A 446 -20.46 -30.13 2.96
N ASP A 447 -20.85 -31.38 2.69
CA ASP A 447 -20.03 -32.27 1.89
C ASP A 447 -20.04 -31.85 0.40
N PRO A 448 -18.88 -31.67 -0.25
CA PRO A 448 -18.80 -31.23 -1.63
C PRO A 448 -19.08 -32.36 -2.64
N CYS A 449 -19.10 -32.01 -3.93
CA CYS A 449 -19.19 -32.99 -5.02
C CYS A 449 -17.95 -33.90 -5.01
N SER A 450 -18.14 -35.21 -5.22
CA SER A 450 -17.03 -36.18 -5.27
C SER A 450 -16.12 -36.02 -6.50
N GLN A 451 -16.64 -35.47 -7.61
CA GLN A 451 -15.92 -35.36 -8.88
C GLN A 451 -15.33 -33.97 -9.14
N LEU A 452 -15.99 -32.91 -8.65
CA LEU A 452 -15.70 -31.52 -8.99
C LEU A 452 -15.38 -30.71 -7.74
N ALA A 453 -14.18 -30.13 -7.71
CA ALA A 453 -13.81 -29.06 -6.79
C ALA A 453 -14.23 -27.70 -7.39
N ILE A 454 -14.85 -26.84 -6.59
CA ILE A 454 -15.12 -25.44 -6.99
C ILE A 454 -14.45 -24.54 -5.97
N ILE A 455 -13.50 -23.74 -6.40
CA ILE A 455 -12.65 -22.94 -5.51
C ILE A 455 -12.69 -21.47 -5.93
N ASP A 456 -12.95 -20.61 -4.95
CA ASP A 456 -12.82 -19.15 -5.07
C ASP A 456 -11.42 -18.70 -4.69
N ILE A 457 -10.80 -17.93 -5.59
CA ILE A 457 -9.55 -17.21 -5.31
C ILE A 457 -9.91 -15.77 -4.96
N LEU A 458 -9.71 -15.39 -3.70
CA LEU A 458 -10.05 -14.06 -3.17
C LEU A 458 -8.79 -13.19 -3.03
N GLY A 459 -8.23 -12.78 -4.16
CA GLY A 459 -7.08 -11.87 -4.23
C GLY A 459 -6.37 -11.92 -5.57
N ASP A 460 -5.36 -11.08 -5.73
CA ASP A 460 -4.54 -11.04 -6.96
C ASP A 460 -3.48 -12.14 -6.97
N LEU A 461 -3.14 -12.60 -8.18
CA LEU A 461 -2.10 -13.61 -8.38
C LEU A 461 -0.81 -12.92 -8.80
N TYR A 462 0.11 -12.77 -7.85
CA TYR A 462 1.42 -12.18 -8.11
C TYR A 462 2.53 -12.91 -7.34
N PHE A 463 3.79 -12.66 -7.70
CA PHE A 463 4.98 -13.31 -7.13
C PHE A 463 4.96 -13.43 -5.59
N GLY A 464 4.36 -12.49 -4.87
CA GLY A 464 4.29 -12.49 -3.41
C GLY A 464 3.15 -13.31 -2.82
N ALA A 465 2.17 -13.75 -3.60
CA ALA A 465 1.00 -14.51 -3.15
C ALA A 465 0.99 -15.97 -3.65
N ILE A 466 1.67 -16.25 -4.75
CA ILE A 466 1.56 -17.52 -5.48
C ILE A 466 1.87 -18.75 -4.63
N ASN A 467 2.98 -18.76 -3.88
CA ASN A 467 3.31 -19.92 -3.05
C ASN A 467 2.17 -20.27 -2.08
N HIS A 468 1.57 -19.26 -1.44
CA HIS A 468 0.44 -19.48 -0.54
C HIS A 468 -0.80 -20.02 -1.28
N VAL A 469 -1.10 -19.46 -2.46
CA VAL A 469 -2.22 -19.90 -3.29
C VAL A 469 -2.03 -21.35 -3.75
N GLU A 470 -0.85 -21.66 -4.26
CA GLU A 470 -0.46 -22.96 -4.75
C GLU A 470 -0.50 -24.02 -3.64
N ASP A 471 0.11 -23.74 -2.50
CA ASP A 471 0.09 -24.62 -1.32
C ASP A 471 -1.35 -24.87 -0.85
N SER A 472 -2.18 -23.82 -0.80
CA SER A 472 -3.58 -23.93 -0.38
C SER A 472 -4.42 -24.74 -1.37
N LEU A 473 -4.23 -24.54 -2.68
CA LEU A 473 -4.91 -25.32 -3.72
C LEU A 473 -4.47 -26.77 -3.66
N ASN A 474 -3.15 -27.01 -3.59
CA ASN A 474 -2.59 -28.35 -3.51
C ASN A 474 -3.08 -29.10 -2.29
N GLN A 475 -3.07 -28.47 -1.11
CA GLN A 475 -3.60 -29.06 0.11
C GLN A 475 -5.07 -29.49 -0.07
N GLN A 476 -5.93 -28.59 -0.57
CA GLN A 476 -7.36 -28.90 -0.75
C GLN A 476 -7.61 -30.03 -1.76
N LEU A 477 -6.81 -30.07 -2.84
CA LEU A 477 -6.87 -31.11 -3.86
C LEU A 477 -6.30 -32.45 -3.37
N ASP A 478 -5.32 -32.43 -2.47
CA ASP A 478 -4.70 -33.63 -1.89
C ASP A 478 -5.60 -34.24 -0.80
N GLU A 479 -6.34 -33.42 -0.04
CA GLU A 479 -7.36 -33.86 0.91
C GLU A 479 -8.52 -34.61 0.24
N ARG A 480 -8.81 -34.34 -1.03
CA ARG A 480 -9.91 -34.94 -1.80
C ARG A 480 -9.44 -35.48 -3.16
N PRO A 481 -8.69 -36.59 -3.19
CA PRO A 481 -8.09 -37.12 -4.43
C PRO A 481 -9.13 -37.63 -5.45
N GLN A 482 -10.39 -37.81 -5.03
CA GLN A 482 -11.48 -38.20 -5.93
C GLN A 482 -11.95 -37.04 -6.83
N GLN A 483 -11.71 -35.79 -6.42
CA GLN A 483 -12.05 -34.61 -7.21
C GLN A 483 -11.03 -34.43 -8.35
N ARG A 484 -11.38 -34.94 -9.52
CA ARG A 484 -10.53 -34.88 -10.71
C ARG A 484 -10.78 -33.63 -11.55
N PHE A 485 -11.88 -32.93 -11.34
CA PHE A 485 -12.15 -31.68 -12.07
C PHE A 485 -12.08 -30.50 -11.11
N LEU A 486 -11.50 -29.40 -11.56
CA LEU A 486 -11.37 -28.18 -10.78
C LEU A 486 -12.01 -27.01 -11.53
N LEU A 487 -12.94 -26.31 -10.89
CA LEU A 487 -13.50 -25.04 -11.37
C LEU A 487 -12.96 -23.89 -10.52
N LEU A 488 -12.05 -23.11 -11.10
CA LEU A 488 -11.49 -21.91 -10.49
C LEU A 488 -12.36 -20.70 -10.79
N ARG A 489 -12.86 -20.06 -9.73
CA ARG A 489 -13.66 -18.85 -9.80
C ARG A 489 -12.76 -17.62 -9.66
N MET A 490 -12.55 -16.94 -10.78
CA MET A 490 -11.55 -15.86 -10.92
C MET A 490 -12.16 -14.46 -10.77
N HIS A 491 -13.40 -14.35 -10.33
CA HIS A 491 -14.15 -13.07 -10.30
C HIS A 491 -13.57 -12.03 -9.32
N ASN A 492 -12.78 -12.44 -8.33
CA ASN A 492 -12.10 -11.55 -7.39
C ASN A 492 -10.61 -11.34 -7.70
N VAL A 493 -10.08 -12.03 -8.72
CA VAL A 493 -8.73 -11.82 -9.22
C VAL A 493 -8.76 -10.61 -10.17
N GLN A 494 -8.16 -9.50 -9.77
CA GLN A 494 -8.08 -8.28 -10.60
C GLN A 494 -6.85 -8.33 -11.51
N GLN A 495 -5.74 -8.83 -10.97
CA GLN A 495 -4.44 -8.88 -11.64
C GLN A 495 -3.81 -10.27 -11.54
N CYS A 496 -3.05 -10.61 -12.57
CA CYS A 496 -2.22 -11.80 -12.65
C CYS A 496 -0.90 -11.42 -13.32
N ASP A 497 0.23 -11.69 -12.65
CA ASP A 497 1.55 -11.57 -13.28
C ASP A 497 1.97 -12.89 -13.94
N ILE A 498 3.18 -12.90 -14.53
CA ILE A 498 3.72 -14.08 -15.21
C ILE A 498 3.94 -15.26 -14.25
N SER A 499 4.36 -14.99 -13.02
CA SER A 499 4.50 -16.02 -12.00
C SER A 499 3.14 -16.66 -11.71
N GLY A 500 2.06 -15.86 -11.70
CA GLY A 500 0.70 -16.35 -11.49
C GLY A 500 0.25 -17.27 -12.63
N ILE A 501 0.63 -16.97 -13.87
CA ILE A 501 0.39 -17.84 -15.01
C ILE A 501 1.12 -19.17 -14.85
N HIS A 502 2.42 -19.17 -14.53
CA HIS A 502 3.18 -20.40 -14.36
C HIS A 502 2.59 -21.31 -13.26
N MET A 503 2.13 -20.71 -12.16
CA MET A 503 1.44 -21.47 -11.11
C MET A 503 0.12 -22.08 -11.62
N LEU A 504 -0.68 -21.34 -12.39
CA LEU A 504 -1.91 -21.89 -12.97
C LEU A 504 -1.59 -23.05 -13.93
N GLU A 505 -0.54 -22.93 -14.74
CA GLU A 505 -0.06 -24.00 -15.62
C GLU A 505 0.39 -25.24 -14.84
N ALA A 506 1.11 -25.06 -13.73
CA ALA A 506 1.50 -26.17 -12.86
C ALA A 506 0.28 -26.89 -12.24
N ILE A 507 -0.75 -26.14 -11.83
CA ILE A 507 -2.01 -26.72 -11.33
C ILE A 507 -2.76 -27.46 -12.44
N ILE A 508 -2.78 -26.92 -13.66
CA ILE A 508 -3.38 -27.58 -14.84
C ILE A 508 -2.67 -28.92 -15.11
N GLU A 509 -1.33 -28.92 -15.16
CA GLU A 509 -0.54 -30.14 -15.40
C GLU A 509 -0.78 -31.18 -14.29
N LYS A 510 -0.78 -30.78 -13.02
CA LYS A 510 -1.10 -31.67 -11.90
C LYS A 510 -2.49 -32.29 -12.01
N MET A 511 -3.49 -31.53 -12.48
CA MET A 511 -4.84 -32.06 -12.66
C MET A 511 -4.95 -32.98 -13.87
N TYR A 512 -4.21 -32.71 -14.96
CA TYR A 512 -4.10 -33.64 -16.10
C TYR A 512 -3.46 -34.97 -15.70
N ASP A 513 -2.40 -34.95 -14.89
CA ASP A 513 -1.75 -36.15 -14.36
C ASP A 513 -2.72 -37.02 -13.52
N ARG A 514 -3.71 -36.39 -12.87
CA ARG A 514 -4.80 -37.07 -12.15
C ARG A 514 -5.90 -37.62 -13.07
N GLY A 515 -5.75 -37.46 -14.38
CA GLY A 515 -6.76 -37.81 -15.39
C GLY A 515 -7.96 -36.86 -15.40
N GLY A 516 -7.74 -35.66 -14.88
CA GLY A 516 -8.70 -34.58 -14.65
C GLY A 516 -8.57 -33.42 -15.62
N ASP A 517 -9.17 -32.27 -15.28
CA ASP A 517 -9.08 -31.02 -16.06
C ASP A 517 -9.40 -29.78 -15.18
N VAL A 518 -9.00 -28.58 -15.61
CA VAL A 518 -9.19 -27.30 -14.91
C VAL A 518 -9.98 -26.30 -15.76
N PHE A 519 -11.05 -25.78 -15.19
CA PHE A 519 -11.95 -24.82 -15.81
C PHE A 519 -11.90 -23.49 -15.06
N PHE A 520 -12.08 -22.40 -15.79
CA PHE A 520 -12.06 -21.05 -15.24
C PHE A 520 -13.43 -20.40 -15.41
N MET A 521 -13.89 -19.69 -14.38
CA MET A 521 -15.15 -18.95 -14.42
C MET A 521 -14.94 -17.48 -14.07
N ARG A 522 -15.56 -16.59 -14.87
CA ARG A 522 -15.57 -15.13 -14.67
C ARG A 522 -14.16 -14.52 -14.54
N VAL A 523 -13.25 -14.89 -15.43
CA VAL A 523 -11.92 -14.27 -15.51
C VAL A 523 -12.04 -12.81 -15.96
N ARG A 524 -11.41 -11.88 -15.23
CA ARG A 524 -11.42 -10.47 -15.59
C ARG A 524 -10.53 -10.17 -16.80
N GLN A 525 -10.85 -9.10 -17.52
CA GLN A 525 -10.15 -8.70 -18.74
C GLN A 525 -8.62 -8.50 -18.59
N PRO A 526 -8.09 -7.89 -17.52
CA PRO A 526 -6.63 -7.79 -17.35
C PRO A 526 -5.95 -9.15 -17.25
N VAL A 527 -6.56 -10.09 -16.52
CA VAL A 527 -6.07 -11.47 -16.37
C VAL A 527 -6.18 -12.23 -17.70
N MET A 528 -7.31 -12.13 -18.39
CA MET A 528 -7.50 -12.74 -19.72
C MET A 528 -6.47 -12.26 -20.74
N LYS A 529 -6.11 -10.96 -20.72
CA LYS A 529 -5.05 -10.42 -21.58
C LYS A 529 -3.71 -11.07 -21.29
N MET A 530 -3.37 -11.28 -20.02
CA MET A 530 -2.14 -11.97 -19.63
C MET A 530 -2.16 -13.42 -20.12
N MET A 531 -3.25 -14.16 -19.88
CA MET A 531 -3.39 -15.56 -20.30
C MET A 531 -3.26 -15.76 -21.82
N ARG A 532 -3.75 -14.81 -22.63
CA ARG A 532 -3.56 -14.82 -24.09
C ARG A 532 -2.16 -14.42 -24.51
N ALA A 533 -1.58 -13.42 -23.85
CA ALA A 533 -0.23 -12.96 -24.17
C ALA A 533 0.83 -14.05 -23.91
N THR A 534 0.58 -14.94 -22.94
CA THR A 534 1.47 -16.07 -22.62
C THR A 534 1.15 -17.34 -23.41
N GLY A 535 0.06 -17.39 -24.19
CA GLY A 535 -0.37 -18.59 -24.93
C GLY A 535 -1.15 -19.62 -24.10
N MET A 536 -1.42 -19.35 -22.83
CA MET A 536 -2.14 -20.28 -21.94
C MET A 536 -3.61 -20.43 -22.36
N TYR A 537 -4.24 -19.34 -22.78
CA TYR A 537 -5.63 -19.35 -23.27
C TYR A 537 -5.75 -20.23 -24.51
N GLU A 538 -4.81 -20.11 -25.45
CA GLU A 538 -4.77 -20.88 -26.69
C GLU A 538 -4.47 -22.36 -26.45
N LYS A 539 -3.61 -22.68 -25.47
CA LYS A 539 -3.30 -24.06 -25.07
C LYS A 539 -4.50 -24.80 -24.47
N LEU A 540 -5.33 -24.11 -23.68
CA LEU A 540 -6.53 -24.68 -23.08
C LEU A 540 -7.69 -24.75 -24.07
N GLY A 541 -7.96 -23.67 -24.78
CA GLY A 541 -9.14 -23.54 -25.65
C GLY A 541 -10.31 -22.86 -24.95
N ASP A 542 -11.30 -22.41 -25.74
CA ASP A 542 -12.41 -21.59 -25.24
C ASP A 542 -13.37 -22.36 -24.31
N ASP A 543 -13.46 -23.69 -24.49
CA ASP A 543 -14.33 -24.56 -23.69
C ASP A 543 -13.93 -24.61 -22.20
N HIS A 544 -12.71 -24.18 -21.85
CA HIS A 544 -12.23 -24.10 -20.46
C HIS A 544 -12.62 -22.80 -19.76
N PHE A 545 -13.12 -21.79 -20.49
CA PHE A 545 -13.47 -20.47 -19.97
C PHE A 545 -14.98 -20.28 -19.90
N LEU A 546 -15.56 -20.72 -18.78
CA LEU A 546 -16.99 -20.84 -18.60
C LEU A 546 -17.66 -19.55 -18.14
N LYS A 547 -18.86 -19.31 -18.69
CA LYS A 547 -19.78 -18.28 -18.19
C LYS A 547 -20.54 -18.80 -16.98
N TYR A 548 -20.87 -17.90 -16.07
CA TYR A 548 -21.54 -18.23 -14.80
C TYR A 548 -22.81 -19.08 -14.96
N GLU A 549 -23.67 -18.68 -15.89
CA GLU A 549 -24.97 -19.30 -16.11
C GLU A 549 -24.87 -20.75 -16.62
N ASN A 550 -23.81 -21.05 -17.38
CA ASN A 550 -23.67 -22.34 -18.07
C ASN A 550 -22.51 -23.18 -17.54
N ALA A 551 -21.77 -22.72 -16.51
CA ALA A 551 -20.60 -23.43 -16.01
C ALA A 551 -20.95 -24.83 -15.48
N ILE A 552 -21.90 -24.91 -14.54
CA ILE A 552 -22.31 -26.20 -13.98
C ILE A 552 -23.06 -27.07 -15.00
N PRO A 553 -24.03 -26.55 -15.79
CA PRO A 553 -24.67 -27.34 -16.85
C PRO A 553 -23.66 -27.95 -17.84
N HIS A 554 -22.67 -27.16 -18.28
CA HIS A 554 -21.63 -27.62 -19.21
C HIS A 554 -20.80 -28.73 -18.59
N LEU A 555 -20.26 -28.51 -17.37
CA LEU A 555 -19.44 -29.50 -16.68
C LEU A 555 -20.21 -30.78 -16.41
N PHE A 556 -21.45 -30.67 -15.92
CA PHE A 556 -22.28 -31.82 -15.58
C PHE A 556 -22.62 -32.67 -16.81
N THR A 557 -22.89 -32.04 -17.95
CA THR A 557 -23.34 -32.77 -19.17
C THR A 557 -22.18 -33.32 -19.99
N ARG A 558 -21.04 -32.62 -20.03
CA ARG A 558 -19.94 -32.95 -20.96
C ARG A 558 -18.70 -33.53 -20.29
N ILE A 559 -18.49 -33.25 -19.01
CA ILE A 559 -17.21 -33.50 -18.34
C ILE A 559 -17.34 -34.52 -17.21
N LEU A 560 -18.32 -34.34 -16.31
CA LEU A 560 -18.52 -35.23 -15.17
C LEU A 560 -19.03 -36.60 -15.61
N ASP A 561 -18.59 -37.67 -14.94
CA ASP A 561 -19.02 -39.03 -15.23
C ASP A 561 -20.45 -39.26 -14.69
N PRO A 562 -21.45 -39.51 -15.56
CA PRO A 562 -22.81 -39.77 -15.13
C PRO A 562 -22.93 -41.01 -14.25
N ALA A 563 -22.08 -42.03 -14.45
CA ALA A 563 -22.12 -43.25 -13.65
C ALA A 563 -21.75 -42.96 -12.19
N ILE A 564 -20.69 -42.17 -11.96
CA ILE A 564 -20.31 -41.74 -10.61
C ILE A 564 -21.42 -40.88 -9.99
N CYS A 565 -22.00 -39.96 -10.76
CA CYS A 565 -23.12 -39.15 -10.30
C CYS A 565 -24.33 -39.99 -9.87
N VAL A 566 -24.70 -41.02 -10.64
CA VAL A 566 -25.87 -41.87 -10.38
C VAL A 566 -25.61 -42.87 -9.26
N TYR A 567 -24.51 -43.62 -9.34
CA TYR A 567 -24.29 -44.82 -8.52
C TYR A 567 -23.40 -44.60 -7.29
N GLU A 568 -22.56 -43.56 -7.27
CA GLU A 568 -21.53 -43.41 -6.23
C GLU A 568 -21.69 -42.12 -5.39
N CYS A 569 -22.10 -41.03 -6.01
CA CYS A 569 -22.23 -39.73 -5.35
C CYS A 569 -23.40 -39.73 -4.37
N ARG A 570 -23.18 -39.32 -3.11
CA ARG A 570 -24.24 -39.22 -2.07
C ARG A 570 -24.82 -37.80 -1.91
N GLN A 571 -24.08 -36.78 -2.30
CA GLN A 571 -24.26 -35.42 -1.78
C GLN A 571 -25.10 -34.48 -2.65
N ARG A 572 -25.52 -34.93 -3.84
CA ARG A 572 -26.43 -34.24 -4.79
C ARG A 572 -26.36 -32.70 -4.66
N VAL A 573 -25.21 -32.12 -5.00
CA VAL A 573 -24.87 -30.72 -4.70
C VAL A 573 -25.46 -29.74 -5.72
N PHE A 574 -25.55 -30.12 -6.99
CA PHE A 574 -25.95 -29.24 -8.10
C PHE A 574 -27.44 -29.39 -8.45
N LEU A 575 -28.02 -28.40 -9.14
CA LEU A 575 -29.42 -28.46 -9.58
C LEU A 575 -29.65 -29.64 -10.53
N GLU A 576 -28.70 -29.84 -11.44
CA GLU A 576 -28.71 -30.84 -12.51
C GLU A 576 -28.69 -32.28 -11.96
N CYS A 577 -28.12 -32.48 -10.78
CA CYS A 577 -28.04 -33.80 -10.18
C CYS A 577 -29.23 -34.14 -9.28
N GLN A 578 -30.11 -33.17 -8.92
CA GLN A 578 -31.20 -33.41 -7.96
C GLN A 578 -32.16 -34.52 -8.40
N ASN A 579 -32.36 -34.66 -9.71
CA ASN A 579 -33.28 -35.65 -10.28
C ASN A 579 -32.64 -37.02 -10.52
N LEU A 580 -31.36 -37.21 -10.16
CA LEU A 580 -30.70 -38.52 -10.28
C LEU A 580 -31.06 -39.43 -9.09
N PRO A 581 -31.30 -40.73 -9.33
CA PRO A 581 -31.66 -41.66 -8.27
C PRO A 581 -30.55 -41.73 -7.21
N ARG A 582 -30.91 -41.84 -5.93
CA ARG A 582 -29.93 -41.96 -4.83
C ARG A 582 -29.59 -43.44 -4.64
N PRO A 583 -28.31 -43.82 -4.49
CA PRO A 583 -27.97 -45.21 -4.22
C PRO A 583 -28.49 -45.60 -2.83
N GLU A 584 -29.49 -46.47 -2.77
CA GLU A 584 -30.07 -46.97 -1.49
C GLU A 584 -29.14 -47.97 -0.77
N TYR A 585 -28.17 -48.56 -1.47
CA TYR A 585 -27.23 -49.52 -0.92
C TYR A 585 -25.90 -49.47 -1.68
N LEU A 586 -24.85 -48.97 -1.04
CA LEU A 586 -23.46 -49.22 -1.46
C LEU A 586 -22.92 -50.29 -0.49
N PRO A 587 -22.49 -51.47 -0.95
CA PRO A 587 -21.81 -52.44 -0.10
C PRO A 587 -20.65 -51.75 0.63
N GLU A 588 -20.41 -52.09 1.90
CA GLU A 588 -19.25 -51.59 2.63
C GLU A 588 -17.96 -51.98 1.90
N GLY A 589 -17.24 -50.98 1.41
CA GLY A 589 -16.10 -51.14 0.51
C GLY A 589 -16.32 -50.29 -0.73
N ALA A 590 -15.49 -49.25 -0.91
CA ALA A 590 -15.53 -48.42 -2.10
C ALA A 590 -15.58 -49.31 -3.34
N LEU A 591 -16.58 -49.14 -4.20
CA LEU A 591 -16.57 -49.77 -5.51
C LEU A 591 -15.21 -49.43 -6.16
N PRO A 592 -14.49 -50.38 -6.79
CA PRO A 592 -13.12 -50.22 -7.28
C PRO A 592 -12.94 -49.15 -8.38
N HIS A 593 -13.97 -48.35 -8.67
CA HIS A 593 -14.07 -47.41 -9.79
C HIS A 593 -13.24 -46.13 -9.66
N THR A 594 -12.65 -45.85 -8.50
CA THR A 594 -11.81 -44.65 -8.30
C THR A 594 -10.31 -44.92 -8.34
N ALA A 595 -9.86 -46.17 -8.20
CA ALA A 595 -8.45 -46.53 -8.28
C ALA A 595 -7.97 -46.63 -9.74
N ILE A 596 -6.78 -46.08 -10.01
CA ILE A 596 -6.06 -46.37 -11.26
C ILE A 596 -5.66 -47.84 -11.21
N PRO A 597 -5.93 -48.66 -12.24
CA PRO A 597 -5.46 -50.03 -12.23
C PRO A 597 -3.93 -50.06 -12.16
N THR A 598 -3.37 -50.67 -11.13
CA THR A 598 -1.93 -50.92 -11.01
C THR A 598 -1.45 -52.03 -11.95
N ILE A 599 -2.38 -52.85 -12.46
CA ILE A 599 -2.11 -53.95 -13.39
C ILE A 599 -2.07 -53.41 -14.82
N LYS A 600 -0.97 -53.70 -15.53
CA LYS A 600 -0.79 -53.31 -16.93
C LYS A 600 -1.63 -54.21 -17.84
N VAL A 601 -2.72 -53.66 -18.37
CA VAL A 601 -3.62 -54.33 -19.31
C VAL A 601 -3.04 -54.31 -20.72
N ALA A 602 -3.16 -55.42 -21.44
CA ALA A 602 -2.82 -55.49 -22.86
C ALA A 602 -3.83 -54.69 -23.70
N MET A 603 -3.33 -53.78 -24.53
CA MET A 603 -4.16 -52.95 -25.39
C MET A 603 -4.16 -53.51 -26.82
N ILE A 604 -5.27 -53.35 -27.53
CA ILE A 604 -5.39 -53.68 -28.96
C ILE A 604 -5.77 -52.42 -29.74
N SER A 605 -5.16 -52.17 -30.90
CA SER A 605 -5.54 -51.05 -31.76
C SER A 605 -6.83 -51.34 -32.55
N PRO A 606 -7.56 -50.31 -33.03
CA PRO A 606 -8.72 -50.52 -33.89
C PRO A 606 -8.42 -51.37 -35.13
N GLN A 607 -7.29 -51.13 -35.81
CA GLN A 607 -6.90 -51.86 -37.02
C GLN A 607 -6.63 -53.35 -36.72
N GLU A 608 -5.87 -53.65 -35.66
CA GLU A 608 -5.58 -55.02 -35.25
C GLU A 608 -6.84 -55.78 -34.84
N LEU A 609 -7.77 -55.12 -34.12
CA LEU A 609 -9.04 -55.73 -33.75
C LEU A 609 -9.89 -56.03 -34.99
N TRP A 610 -9.92 -55.11 -35.96
CA TRP A 610 -10.66 -55.26 -37.21
C TRP A 610 -10.13 -56.39 -38.10
N GLU A 611 -8.83 -56.64 -38.10
CA GLU A 611 -8.23 -57.81 -38.75
C GLU A 611 -8.60 -59.10 -38.02
N GLN A 612 -8.53 -59.11 -36.68
CA GLN A 612 -8.86 -60.30 -35.87
C GLN A 612 -10.32 -60.73 -35.97
N LEU A 613 -11.25 -59.77 -36.07
CA LEU A 613 -12.68 -60.05 -36.27
C LEU A 613 -13.00 -60.78 -37.58
N ARG A 614 -12.09 -60.72 -38.57
CA ARG A 614 -12.22 -61.40 -39.87
C ARG A 614 -11.35 -62.66 -39.99
N GLY A 615 -10.64 -63.02 -38.92
CA GLY A 615 -9.84 -64.23 -38.85
C GLY A 615 -10.66 -65.49 -38.56
N GLN A 616 -9.98 -66.65 -38.52
CA GLN A 616 -10.62 -67.95 -38.25
C GLN A 616 -11.07 -68.14 -36.78
N SER A 617 -10.71 -67.23 -35.87
CA SER A 617 -11.08 -67.28 -34.45
C SER A 617 -11.21 -65.86 -33.87
N PRO A 618 -12.36 -65.18 -34.09
CA PRO A 618 -12.55 -63.81 -33.64
C PRO A 618 -12.64 -63.72 -32.10
N PRO A 619 -12.08 -62.67 -31.46
CA PRO A 619 -12.23 -62.45 -30.03
C PRO A 619 -13.67 -62.03 -29.68
N LEU A 620 -14.11 -62.33 -28.46
CA LEU A 620 -15.38 -61.83 -27.93
C LEU A 620 -15.25 -60.34 -27.63
N VAL A 621 -15.98 -59.49 -28.35
CA VAL A 621 -15.98 -58.05 -28.12
C VAL A 621 -17.13 -57.71 -27.17
N ILE A 622 -16.82 -57.11 -26.02
CA ILE A 622 -17.82 -56.74 -25.03
C ILE A 622 -17.84 -55.22 -24.88
N ASP A 623 -18.98 -54.64 -25.18
CA ASP A 623 -19.22 -53.23 -24.99
C ASP A 623 -19.73 -52.96 -23.57
N VAL A 624 -18.86 -52.32 -22.79
CA VAL A 624 -19.15 -52.01 -21.37
C VAL A 624 -19.88 -50.69 -21.18
N ARG A 625 -20.30 -50.04 -22.27
CA ARG A 625 -21.13 -48.84 -22.24
C ARG A 625 -22.58 -49.18 -21.86
N GLU A 626 -23.36 -48.14 -21.54
CA GLU A 626 -24.78 -48.30 -21.28
C GLU A 626 -25.55 -48.69 -22.56
N PRO A 627 -26.71 -49.37 -22.47
CA PRO A 627 -27.44 -49.85 -23.65
C PRO A 627 -27.79 -48.73 -24.65
N ARG A 628 -28.02 -47.50 -24.16
CA ARG A 628 -28.27 -46.33 -25.01
C ARG A 628 -27.04 -45.93 -25.84
N GLU A 629 -25.85 -45.99 -25.26
CA GLU A 629 -24.59 -45.69 -25.97
C GLU A 629 -24.25 -46.79 -26.99
N PHE A 630 -24.63 -48.04 -26.71
CA PHE A 630 -24.47 -49.16 -27.63
C PHE A 630 -25.42 -49.04 -28.84
N GLN A 631 -26.67 -48.66 -28.59
CA GLN A 631 -27.68 -48.40 -29.62
C GLN A 631 -27.30 -47.24 -30.55
N SER A 632 -26.58 -46.23 -30.05
CA SER A 632 -26.10 -45.12 -30.89
C SER A 632 -24.92 -45.47 -31.80
N GLY A 633 -24.43 -46.72 -31.75
CA GLY A 633 -23.34 -47.21 -32.56
C GLY A 633 -22.35 -48.05 -31.73
N HIS A 634 -21.99 -49.23 -32.22
CA HIS A 634 -21.10 -50.21 -31.60
C HIS A 634 -20.27 -50.98 -32.63
N ILE A 635 -19.15 -51.58 -32.21
CA ILE A 635 -18.31 -52.40 -33.11
C ILE A 635 -19.11 -53.61 -33.61
N PRO A 636 -19.01 -54.00 -34.90
CA PRO A 636 -19.67 -55.20 -35.40
C PRO A 636 -19.32 -56.45 -34.58
N GLN A 637 -20.32 -57.27 -34.27
CA GLN A 637 -20.21 -58.48 -33.42
C GLN A 637 -19.95 -58.20 -31.93
N ALA A 638 -20.01 -56.94 -31.46
CA ALA A 638 -19.92 -56.63 -30.04
C ALA A 638 -21.21 -57.00 -29.28
N GLU A 639 -21.05 -57.57 -28.08
CA GLU A 639 -22.15 -57.83 -27.16
C GLU A 639 -22.30 -56.69 -26.14
N SER A 640 -23.53 -56.20 -25.95
CA SER A 640 -23.82 -55.18 -24.94
C SER A 640 -23.89 -55.79 -23.54
N MET A 641 -22.87 -55.50 -22.72
CA MET A 641 -22.86 -55.87 -21.31
C MET A 641 -22.36 -54.68 -20.48
N PRO A 642 -23.27 -53.83 -19.98
CA PRO A 642 -22.88 -52.65 -19.20
C PRO A 642 -21.97 -53.00 -18.03
N LEU A 643 -20.98 -52.15 -17.76
CA LEU A 643 -19.93 -52.41 -16.78
C LEU A 643 -20.46 -52.86 -15.41
N GLY A 644 -21.51 -52.20 -14.91
CA GLY A 644 -22.12 -52.53 -13.63
C GLY A 644 -22.72 -53.94 -13.58
N ARG A 645 -23.22 -54.46 -14.70
CA ARG A 645 -23.77 -55.81 -14.81
C ARG A 645 -22.68 -56.88 -14.74
N ILE A 646 -21.54 -56.64 -15.40
CA ILE A 646 -20.40 -57.57 -15.38
C ILE A 646 -19.79 -57.63 -13.98
N ILE A 647 -19.68 -56.49 -13.29
CA ILE A 647 -19.11 -56.45 -11.94
C ILE A 647 -20.02 -57.10 -10.90
N ALA A 648 -21.34 -56.90 -11.03
CA ALA A 648 -22.31 -57.57 -10.17
C ALA A 648 -22.32 -59.10 -10.36
N ASN A 649 -21.92 -59.59 -11.54
CA ASN A 649 -21.82 -61.02 -11.81
C ASN A 649 -20.66 -61.35 -12.78
N PRO A 650 -19.42 -61.48 -12.26
CA PRO A 650 -18.23 -61.72 -13.09
C PRO A 650 -18.25 -63.05 -13.85
N THR A 651 -19.07 -64.01 -13.41
CA THR A 651 -19.22 -65.33 -14.08
C THR A 651 -19.87 -65.25 -15.46
N LEU A 652 -20.41 -64.09 -15.84
CA LEU A 652 -20.94 -63.82 -17.18
C LEU A 652 -19.86 -63.85 -18.28
N ILE A 653 -18.58 -63.72 -17.92
CA ILE A 653 -17.47 -63.69 -18.88
C ILE A 653 -16.82 -65.09 -18.96
N PRO A 654 -16.76 -65.72 -20.14
CA PRO A 654 -16.08 -67.00 -20.30
C PRO A 654 -14.59 -66.89 -19.99
N GLN A 655 -14.09 -67.69 -19.03
CA GLN A 655 -12.70 -67.60 -18.54
C GLN A 655 -11.63 -68.06 -19.55
N ASN A 656 -12.02 -68.81 -20.59
CA ASN A 656 -11.11 -69.38 -21.60
C ASN A 656 -11.31 -68.79 -23.01
N THR A 657 -11.86 -67.57 -23.10
CA THR A 657 -12.06 -66.88 -24.37
C THR A 657 -11.25 -65.60 -24.39
N ARG A 658 -10.71 -65.25 -25.55
CA ARG A 658 -10.04 -63.97 -25.75
C ARG A 658 -11.10 -62.87 -25.77
N VAL A 659 -11.10 -61.99 -24.76
CA VAL A 659 -12.12 -60.93 -24.61
C VAL A 659 -11.50 -59.57 -24.85
N VAL A 660 -12.17 -58.73 -25.65
CA VAL A 660 -11.78 -57.35 -25.92
C VAL A 660 -12.89 -56.43 -25.40
N PHE A 661 -12.58 -55.62 -24.39
CA PHE A 661 -13.52 -54.64 -23.86
C PHE A 661 -13.45 -53.34 -24.65
N VAL A 662 -14.62 -52.81 -25.01
CA VAL A 662 -14.78 -51.49 -25.64
C VAL A 662 -15.63 -50.58 -24.77
N CYS A 663 -15.23 -49.31 -24.72
CA CYS A 663 -16.06 -48.23 -24.17
C CYS A 663 -15.86 -46.95 -25.00
N ARG A 664 -16.42 -45.82 -24.56
CA ARG A 664 -16.33 -44.57 -25.34
C ARG A 664 -14.89 -44.13 -25.63
N GLY A 665 -14.05 -43.99 -24.60
CA GLY A 665 -12.69 -43.45 -24.70
C GLY A 665 -11.58 -44.36 -24.13
N GLY A 666 -11.84 -45.67 -24.01
CA GLY A 666 -10.87 -46.66 -23.51
C GLY A 666 -10.75 -46.80 -21.99
N ARG A 667 -11.24 -45.83 -21.19
CA ARG A 667 -11.04 -45.82 -19.72
C ARG A 667 -11.86 -46.89 -18.97
N ARG A 668 -13.15 -47.06 -19.31
CA ARG A 668 -14.03 -48.07 -18.66
C ARG A 668 -13.63 -49.49 -19.03
N SER A 669 -13.27 -49.72 -20.30
CA SER A 669 -12.78 -51.01 -20.79
C SER A 669 -11.45 -51.41 -20.16
N LEU A 670 -10.51 -50.47 -20.00
CA LEU A 670 -9.23 -50.73 -19.33
C LEU A 670 -9.41 -51.12 -17.86
N ARG A 671 -10.37 -50.52 -17.15
CA ARG A 671 -10.71 -50.90 -15.77
C ARG A 671 -11.32 -52.31 -15.69
N MET A 672 -12.24 -52.63 -16.60
CA MET A 672 -12.87 -53.95 -16.65
C MET A 672 -11.84 -55.05 -16.90
N ALA A 673 -10.96 -54.84 -17.88
CA ALA A 673 -9.88 -55.76 -18.20
C ALA A 673 -8.96 -55.96 -16.98
N ALA A 674 -8.53 -54.89 -16.31
CA ALA A 674 -7.70 -55.01 -15.11
C ALA A 674 -8.41 -55.76 -13.95
N HIS A 675 -9.71 -55.54 -13.78
CA HIS A 675 -10.50 -56.23 -12.75
C HIS A 675 -10.57 -57.74 -13.00
N LEU A 676 -10.76 -58.17 -14.25
CA LEU A 676 -10.76 -59.61 -14.59
C LEU A 676 -9.36 -60.22 -14.52
N MET A 677 -8.31 -59.48 -14.89
CA MET A 677 -6.93 -59.93 -14.67
C MET A 677 -6.66 -60.17 -13.17
N SER A 678 -7.16 -59.31 -12.29
CA SER A 678 -7.02 -59.52 -10.83
C SER A 678 -7.78 -60.75 -10.32
N GLN A 679 -8.73 -61.28 -11.10
CA GLN A 679 -9.49 -62.49 -10.80
C GLN A 679 -8.96 -63.73 -11.55
N GLY A 680 -7.79 -63.64 -12.21
CA GLY A 680 -7.13 -64.76 -12.88
C GLY A 680 -7.47 -64.95 -14.36
N CYS A 681 -8.08 -63.96 -15.03
CA CYS A 681 -8.34 -64.01 -16.47
C CYS A 681 -7.18 -63.37 -17.26
N ASP A 682 -6.35 -64.17 -17.90
CA ASP A 682 -5.14 -63.69 -18.59
C ASP A 682 -5.36 -63.24 -20.04
N GLN A 683 -6.48 -63.61 -20.68
CA GLN A 683 -6.77 -63.32 -22.09
C GLN A 683 -7.73 -62.13 -22.29
N VAL A 684 -7.52 -61.05 -21.53
CA VAL A 684 -8.36 -59.84 -21.59
C VAL A 684 -7.59 -58.64 -22.15
N TYR A 685 -8.24 -57.92 -23.05
CA TYR A 685 -7.68 -56.78 -23.76
C TYR A 685 -8.64 -55.59 -23.68
N ALA A 686 -8.11 -54.38 -23.79
CA ALA A 686 -8.92 -53.17 -23.93
C ALA A 686 -8.63 -52.48 -25.27
N LEU A 687 -9.68 -52.01 -25.94
CA LEU A 687 -9.54 -51.26 -27.19
C LEU A 687 -8.88 -49.90 -26.94
N THR A 688 -7.77 -49.65 -27.62
CA THR A 688 -7.01 -48.39 -27.54
C THR A 688 -7.86 -47.23 -28.02
N GLY A 689 -8.08 -46.23 -27.16
CA GLY A 689 -8.88 -45.05 -27.47
C GLY A 689 -10.40 -45.28 -27.56
N GLY A 690 -10.88 -46.51 -27.34
CA GLY A 690 -12.31 -46.85 -27.34
C GLY A 690 -12.99 -46.69 -28.70
N ILE A 691 -14.33 -46.59 -28.70
CA ILE A 691 -15.12 -46.42 -29.92
C ILE A 691 -14.77 -45.13 -30.67
N LEU A 692 -14.33 -44.07 -29.97
CA LEU A 692 -13.92 -42.81 -30.60
C LEU A 692 -12.65 -42.97 -31.47
N ALA A 693 -11.79 -43.93 -31.16
CA ALA A 693 -10.62 -44.25 -31.98
C ALA A 693 -10.99 -45.21 -33.12
N TRP A 694 -11.97 -46.09 -32.90
CA TRP A 694 -12.57 -46.92 -33.93
C TRP A 694 -13.19 -46.06 -35.04
N GLU A 695 -14.07 -45.11 -34.67
CA GLU A 695 -14.71 -44.16 -35.59
C GLU A 695 -13.69 -43.32 -36.36
N ARG A 696 -12.63 -42.87 -35.68
CA ARG A 696 -11.54 -42.09 -36.33
C ARG A 696 -10.68 -42.90 -37.29
N SER A 697 -10.73 -44.23 -37.22
CA SER A 697 -9.92 -45.10 -38.07
C SER A 697 -10.58 -45.43 -39.41
N ASP A 698 -11.77 -44.85 -39.69
CA ASP A 698 -12.52 -45.04 -40.95
C ASP A 698 -12.78 -46.52 -41.28
N LEU A 699 -12.88 -47.36 -40.24
CA LEU A 699 -13.25 -48.77 -40.34
C LEU A 699 -14.78 -48.84 -40.43
N LEU A 700 -15.33 -49.81 -41.18
CA LEU A 700 -16.77 -49.94 -41.46
C LEU A 700 -17.63 -49.66 -40.22
N GLU A 701 -18.69 -48.88 -40.45
CA GLU A 701 -19.53 -48.27 -39.43
C GLU A 701 -20.04 -49.27 -38.39
N ALA A 702 -20.09 -48.77 -37.16
CA ALA A 702 -21.03 -49.22 -36.17
C ALA A 702 -22.44 -49.25 -36.78
N VAL A 703 -23.03 -50.43 -36.93
CA VAL A 703 -24.28 -50.63 -37.68
C VAL A 703 -25.39 -49.70 -37.18
N ASP A 704 -26.00 -48.95 -38.11
CA ASP A 704 -27.25 -48.21 -37.90
C ASP A 704 -28.39 -49.03 -38.55
N VAL A 705 -28.92 -50.02 -37.83
CA VAL A 705 -30.33 -50.50 -37.82
C VAL A 705 -30.61 -51.23 -36.50
#